data_AF-A0A9D9HC57-F1
#
_entry.id   AF-A0A9D9HC57-F1
#
_cell.length_a   1.000
_cell.length_b   1.000
_cell.length_c   1.000
_cell.angle_alpha   90.00
_cell.angle_beta   90.00
_cell.angle_gamma   90.00
#
_symmetry.space_group_name_H-M   'P 1'
#
loop_
_entity.id
_entity.type
_entity.pdbx_description
1 polymer ?
#
loop_
_entity_poly.entity_id
_entity_poly.type
_entity_poly.pdbx_seq_one_letter_code
_entity_poly.pdbx_strand_id
1 'polypeptide(L)'
;MSAASAGLHISAQETRDFSFIRGIEPYSVKMMLSEMARNPDATWLDGRQGQCKWNYTTGLELLSFLDVAERYDLDYPVDYVRSWADTMATEDGAVWKYKKEAYNVDHICPARIYYRLYDEFRDQKYRRVLRKIREQIDTQPRTGDGIFWHKQIYPHQVWLDGLYMAQPFYAEYTKRFSPKSERDSLFRDIAGHFKGAAKHTYDPVTGLFRHAWDESRSMFWADTLSGQSSHAWGRACGWYAIALAETLDYFPEKHPDRKELIGQFRYLMDAVRKYADPVTGMWYQVLDSPGREGNYLEATASSMFVYAALKGVRMGYLDSSWREYSRDLYNRFVDTFVRENPDGTISLTSCCSVAGLGGKEMRDGTYAYYLSEPVIDNDCKGVGPFIWASLEYEAAFNIDYIFDGQYIAGGLPVSEDFARIPAFDGALGGGMYTAGGRGGKEYVVTSLEDSEEEGTFRHAVRAEGPRIVKFAVSGDIHLKSTLKIEDPHITILGQTAPGEGITIRDHGVYIGTDEVIIRYLRFRMGSASRDENDALGSRHNNNIIIDHCSISWATDENASFYANSNATIQWCIISEALNSSIHRKGEHGYGGIWGGRNVTFHHNIIAHNNSRNPRFDHPAVYEGTDLLFRRGTVEFVNNIVYNWGMKAIYGGEEGWFNVIGNLFKAGPGTKNLDGRYVEISTSESTSMIPGSFYIKNNVYDVSAVREGNWLGKKPDEGKIERYASEYENVSPAEPFACRNPLSPAPVKKEYKAILKSAGASASRDAIDSRIVKEIRTGTASFKGSVTGIPGIIDSEKDVIAD
;
A
#
# COMPACT_ATOMS: atom_id res chain seq x y z
N MET A 1 -13.93 -30.19 -48.72
CA MET A 1 -13.91 -28.81 -49.24
C MET A 1 -14.77 -27.94 -48.33
N SER A 2 -14.22 -26.78 -47.96
CA SER A 2 -14.75 -25.64 -47.18
C SER A 2 -15.51 -25.87 -45.87
N ALA A 3 -14.79 -25.64 -44.76
CA ALA A 3 -15.36 -25.09 -43.53
C ALA A 3 -14.43 -23.95 -43.07
N ALA A 4 -15.04 -22.78 -42.88
CA ALA A 4 -14.46 -21.46 -42.73
C ALA A 4 -13.20 -21.36 -41.86
N SER A 5 -12.11 -20.92 -42.49
CA SER A 5 -11.01 -20.21 -41.86
C SER A 5 -11.49 -18.80 -41.48
N ALA A 6 -12.07 -18.64 -40.30
CA ALA A 6 -12.21 -17.33 -39.69
C ALA A 6 -10.85 -16.96 -39.10
N GLY A 7 -10.12 -16.09 -39.78
CA GLY A 7 -8.84 -15.57 -39.33
C GLY A 7 -9.00 -14.86 -37.99
N LEU A 8 -8.24 -15.33 -37.00
CA LEU A 8 -7.86 -14.55 -35.83
C LEU A 8 -7.01 -13.36 -36.33
N HIS A 9 -7.67 -12.26 -36.66
CA HIS A 9 -6.99 -10.98 -36.82
C HIS A 9 -6.66 -10.46 -35.41
N ILE A 10 -5.42 -10.72 -35.00
CA ILE A 10 -4.75 -10.02 -33.91
C ILE A 10 -4.55 -8.59 -34.40
N SER A 11 -5.22 -7.60 -33.77
CA SER A 11 -4.77 -6.23 -33.91
C SER A 11 -3.40 -6.17 -33.26
N ALA A 12 -2.37 -5.77 -34.03
CA ALA A 12 -1.07 -5.45 -33.46
C ALA A 12 -1.30 -4.45 -32.31
N GLN A 13 -1.03 -4.89 -31.08
CA GLN A 13 -0.86 -3.93 -29.98
C GLN A 13 0.23 -2.97 -30.45
N GLU A 14 -0.09 -1.68 -30.44
CA GLU A 14 0.92 -0.64 -30.59
C GLU A 14 2.10 -1.00 -29.69
N THR A 15 3.31 -1.05 -30.25
CA THR A 15 4.53 -1.27 -29.50
C THR A 15 4.58 -0.21 -28.40
N ARG A 16 4.23 -0.59 -27.16
CA ARG A 16 4.31 0.33 -26.02
C ARG A 16 5.78 0.71 -25.86
N ASP A 17 6.04 2.01 -25.85
CA ASP A 17 7.39 2.54 -25.69
C ASP A 17 7.83 2.33 -24.23
N PHE A 18 8.79 1.43 -24.01
CA PHE A 18 9.38 1.16 -22.70
C PHE A 18 10.62 2.04 -22.41
N SER A 19 10.81 3.13 -23.16
CA SER A 19 11.89 4.12 -22.94
C SER A 19 11.86 4.80 -21.56
N PHE A 20 10.82 4.55 -20.76
CA PHE A 20 10.64 5.09 -19.41
C PHE A 20 11.29 4.26 -18.29
N ILE A 21 11.98 3.13 -18.55
CA ILE A 21 12.76 2.43 -17.50
C ILE A 21 13.91 3.36 -17.08
N ARG A 22 13.76 4.02 -15.92
CA ARG A 22 14.64 5.10 -15.43
C ARG A 22 15.69 4.63 -14.43
N GLY A 23 15.64 3.35 -14.02
CA GLY A 23 16.63 2.74 -13.12
C GLY A 23 16.36 2.99 -11.62
N ILE A 24 15.23 3.61 -11.28
CA ILE A 24 14.79 3.93 -9.91
C ILE A 24 13.60 3.07 -9.44
N GLU A 25 13.14 2.16 -10.30
CA GLU A 25 12.01 1.28 -10.05
C GLU A 25 12.33 0.20 -9.00
N PRO A 26 11.32 -0.32 -8.28
CA PRO A 26 11.47 -1.54 -7.48
C PRO A 26 11.97 -2.69 -8.33
N TYR A 27 12.72 -3.61 -7.72
CA TYR A 27 13.20 -4.78 -8.45
C TYR A 27 12.04 -5.65 -8.98
N SER A 28 10.91 -5.70 -8.28
CA SER A 28 9.70 -6.39 -8.75
C SER A 28 9.18 -5.80 -10.07
N VAL A 29 9.03 -4.47 -10.11
CA VAL A 29 8.56 -3.72 -11.28
C VAL A 29 9.62 -3.69 -12.39
N LYS A 30 10.89 -3.41 -12.06
CA LYS A 30 12.00 -3.37 -13.01
C LYS A 30 12.18 -4.71 -13.70
N MET A 31 12.07 -5.82 -12.98
CA MET A 31 12.13 -7.16 -13.59
C MET A 31 10.93 -7.41 -14.48
N MET A 32 9.70 -7.15 -14.01
CA MET A 32 8.49 -7.30 -14.81
C MET A 32 8.58 -6.51 -16.14
N LEU A 33 8.97 -5.25 -16.08
CA LEU A 33 9.14 -4.40 -17.27
C LEU A 33 10.24 -4.92 -18.19
N SER A 34 11.35 -5.39 -17.62
CA SER A 34 12.44 -5.98 -18.39
C SER A 34 11.96 -7.21 -19.17
N GLU A 35 11.11 -8.03 -18.56
CA GLU A 35 10.49 -9.18 -19.23
C GLU A 35 9.45 -8.78 -20.29
N MET A 36 8.59 -7.80 -19.99
CA MET A 36 7.63 -7.28 -20.97
C MET A 36 8.32 -6.62 -22.16
N ALA A 37 9.46 -5.95 -21.94
CA ALA A 37 10.28 -5.37 -23.00
C ALA A 37 10.98 -6.45 -23.84
N ARG A 38 11.52 -7.50 -23.21
CA ARG A 38 12.11 -8.66 -23.90
C ARG A 38 11.07 -9.48 -24.66
N ASN A 39 9.87 -9.57 -24.12
CA ASN A 39 8.77 -10.38 -24.62
C ASN A 39 7.51 -9.51 -24.79
N PRO A 40 7.38 -8.70 -25.86
CA PRO A 40 6.23 -7.83 -26.06
C PRO A 40 4.87 -8.56 -26.13
N ASP A 41 4.89 -9.84 -26.52
CA ASP A 41 3.75 -10.74 -26.47
C ASP A 41 3.95 -11.74 -25.32
N ALA A 42 2.98 -11.81 -24.41
CA ALA A 42 2.98 -12.69 -23.24
C ALA A 42 3.12 -14.18 -23.60
N THR A 43 2.79 -14.58 -24.83
CA THR A 43 3.01 -15.96 -25.31
C THR A 43 4.48 -16.28 -25.55
N TRP A 44 5.38 -15.27 -25.55
CA TRP A 44 6.80 -15.46 -25.82
C TRP A 44 7.66 -15.64 -24.56
N LEU A 45 7.12 -15.36 -23.36
CA LEU A 45 7.86 -15.39 -22.08
C LEU A 45 8.72 -16.65 -21.87
N ASP A 46 8.28 -17.83 -22.31
CA ASP A 46 9.07 -19.07 -22.17
C ASP A 46 10.09 -19.31 -23.31
N GLY A 47 10.52 -18.24 -23.98
CA GLY A 47 11.50 -18.25 -25.07
C GLY A 47 10.95 -18.75 -26.41
N ARG A 48 9.61 -18.76 -26.58
CA ARG A 48 8.93 -19.35 -27.74
C ARG A 48 8.28 -18.30 -28.63
N GLN A 49 9.09 -17.41 -29.19
CA GLN A 49 8.62 -16.38 -30.11
C GLN A 49 7.75 -16.98 -31.24
N GLY A 50 6.53 -16.47 -31.37
CA GLY A 50 5.55 -16.89 -32.38
C GLY A 50 4.84 -18.23 -32.12
N GLN A 51 4.93 -18.82 -30.92
CA GLN A 51 4.25 -20.08 -30.61
C GLN A 51 3.45 -20.05 -29.30
N CYS A 52 2.17 -20.40 -29.35
CA CYS A 52 1.36 -20.58 -28.15
C CYS A 52 1.64 -21.93 -27.46
N LYS A 53 1.89 -21.89 -26.14
CA LYS A 53 2.01 -23.08 -25.29
C LYS A 53 1.35 -22.85 -23.93
N TRP A 54 0.48 -23.78 -23.54
CA TRP A 54 -0.03 -23.87 -22.16
C TRP A 54 1.07 -24.46 -21.26
N ASN A 55 1.77 -23.62 -20.51
CA ASN A 55 2.96 -24.00 -19.77
C ASN A 55 3.02 -23.34 -18.38
N TYR A 56 3.46 -24.09 -17.36
CA TYR A 56 3.48 -23.60 -15.98
C TYR A 56 4.46 -22.44 -15.80
N THR A 57 5.55 -22.42 -16.57
CA THR A 57 6.59 -21.38 -16.50
C THR A 57 6.00 -20.01 -16.82
N THR A 58 5.24 -19.91 -17.91
CA THR A 58 4.55 -18.68 -18.30
C THR A 58 3.48 -18.30 -17.28
N GLY A 59 2.65 -19.27 -16.85
CA GLY A 59 1.60 -18.98 -15.89
C GLY A 59 2.09 -18.55 -14.50
N LEU A 60 3.25 -19.07 -14.06
CA LEU A 60 3.93 -18.65 -12.83
C LEU A 60 4.37 -17.20 -12.91
N GLU A 61 5.07 -16.84 -13.98
CA GLU A 61 5.61 -15.48 -14.15
C GLU A 61 4.49 -14.46 -14.36
N LEU A 62 3.49 -14.78 -15.17
CA LEU A 62 2.29 -13.95 -15.33
C LEU A 62 1.51 -13.79 -14.01
N LEU A 63 1.50 -14.79 -13.14
CA LEU A 63 0.91 -14.64 -11.81
C LEU A 63 1.68 -13.60 -10.98
N SER A 64 3.02 -13.63 -11.02
CA SER A 64 3.84 -12.62 -10.35
C SER A 64 3.61 -11.20 -10.91
N PHE A 65 3.31 -11.06 -12.21
CA PHE A 65 2.98 -9.77 -12.81
C PHE A 65 1.64 -9.23 -12.31
N LEU A 66 0.65 -10.10 -12.06
CA LEU A 66 -0.61 -9.70 -11.42
C LEU A 66 -0.40 -9.24 -9.97
N ASP A 67 0.55 -9.84 -9.25
CA ASP A 67 0.88 -9.41 -7.89
C ASP A 67 1.64 -8.07 -7.87
N VAL A 68 2.48 -7.80 -8.89
CA VAL A 68 3.03 -6.46 -9.12
C VAL A 68 1.91 -5.47 -9.44
N ALA A 69 1.02 -5.81 -10.37
CA ALA A 69 -0.11 -4.96 -10.74
C ALA A 69 -0.97 -4.57 -9.54
N GLU A 70 -1.31 -5.53 -8.68
CA GLU A 70 -2.08 -5.27 -7.46
C GLU A 70 -1.33 -4.38 -6.47
N ARG A 71 -0.04 -4.67 -6.23
CA ARG A 71 0.73 -3.90 -5.26
C ARG A 71 0.94 -2.45 -5.72
N TYR A 72 1.18 -2.28 -7.01
CA TYR A 72 1.56 -1.01 -7.61
C TYR A 72 0.39 -0.27 -8.28
N ASP A 73 -0.82 -0.81 -8.22
CA ASP A 73 -2.04 -0.27 -8.83
C ASP A 73 -1.85 0.01 -10.34
N LEU A 74 -1.37 -1.00 -11.08
CA LEU A 74 -0.99 -0.89 -12.48
C LEU A 74 -1.92 -1.70 -13.39
N ASP A 75 -2.52 -1.04 -14.38
CA ASP A 75 -3.43 -1.70 -15.33
C ASP A 75 -2.70 -2.50 -16.42
N TYR A 76 -1.52 -2.04 -16.85
CA TYR A 76 -0.84 -2.61 -18.01
C TYR A 76 -0.37 -4.06 -17.85
N PRO A 77 0.09 -4.56 -16.68
CA PRO A 77 0.42 -5.97 -16.54
C PRO A 77 -0.85 -6.82 -16.55
N VAL A 78 -1.99 -6.30 -16.06
CA VAL A 78 -3.29 -6.99 -16.14
C VAL A 78 -3.70 -7.19 -17.60
N ASP A 79 -3.56 -6.17 -18.43
CA ASP A 79 -3.80 -6.27 -19.88
C ASP A 79 -2.88 -7.30 -20.55
N TYR A 80 -1.59 -7.29 -20.21
CA TYR A 80 -0.60 -8.21 -20.75
C TYR A 80 -0.89 -9.67 -20.35
N VAL A 81 -1.29 -9.91 -19.10
CA VAL A 81 -1.69 -11.24 -18.61
C VAL A 81 -3.01 -11.69 -19.24
N ARG A 82 -3.99 -10.77 -19.37
CA ARG A 82 -5.28 -11.06 -20.02
C ARG A 82 -5.11 -11.45 -21.47
N SER A 83 -4.21 -10.79 -22.22
CA SER A 83 -3.96 -11.14 -23.63
C SER A 83 -3.51 -12.60 -23.80
N TRP A 84 -2.64 -13.08 -22.91
CA TRP A 84 -2.24 -14.48 -22.87
C TRP A 84 -3.42 -15.39 -22.52
N ALA A 85 -4.14 -15.07 -21.44
CA ALA A 85 -5.23 -15.89 -20.95
C ALA A 85 -6.36 -16.03 -21.98
N ASP A 86 -6.65 -14.97 -22.73
CA ASP A 86 -7.66 -14.95 -23.77
C ASP A 86 -7.21 -15.63 -25.05
N THR A 87 -5.90 -15.62 -25.34
CA THR A 87 -5.30 -16.41 -26.42
C THR A 87 -5.32 -17.91 -26.10
N MET A 88 -5.07 -18.27 -24.84
CA MET A 88 -4.98 -19.67 -24.42
C MET A 88 -6.33 -20.35 -24.20
N ALA A 89 -7.41 -19.60 -23.98
CA ALA A 89 -8.71 -20.19 -23.69
C ALA A 89 -9.84 -19.62 -24.56
N THR A 90 -10.70 -20.49 -25.06
CA THR A 90 -11.93 -20.11 -25.76
C THR A 90 -13.06 -19.75 -24.79
N GLU A 91 -14.14 -19.18 -25.31
CA GLU A 91 -15.30 -18.73 -24.51
C GLU A 91 -15.93 -19.87 -23.68
N ASP A 92 -16.02 -21.09 -24.22
CA ASP A 92 -16.52 -22.27 -23.51
C ASP A 92 -15.50 -22.86 -22.49
N GLY A 93 -14.34 -22.23 -22.36
CA GLY A 93 -13.26 -22.59 -21.45
C GLY A 93 -12.34 -23.68 -21.97
N ALA A 94 -12.41 -24.07 -23.25
CA ALA A 94 -11.42 -25.00 -23.81
C ALA A 94 -10.05 -24.34 -23.87
N VAL A 95 -9.02 -25.04 -23.39
CA VAL A 95 -7.65 -24.50 -23.26
C VAL A 95 -6.76 -25.05 -24.37
N TRP A 96 -5.94 -24.19 -24.95
CA TRP A 96 -5.06 -24.47 -26.07
C TRP A 96 -4.18 -25.69 -25.82
N LYS A 97 -4.40 -26.74 -26.63
CA LYS A 97 -3.68 -28.03 -26.58
C LYS A 97 -3.67 -28.73 -25.21
N TYR A 98 -4.43 -28.27 -24.24
CA TYR A 98 -4.63 -28.95 -22.97
C TYR A 98 -5.44 -30.24 -23.19
N LYS A 99 -4.99 -31.33 -22.60
CA LYS A 99 -5.66 -32.64 -22.63
C LYS A 99 -5.66 -33.22 -21.22
N LYS A 100 -6.84 -33.44 -20.66
CA LYS A 100 -7.00 -34.00 -19.31
C LYS A 100 -6.36 -35.38 -19.19
N GLU A 101 -6.43 -36.18 -20.26
CA GLU A 101 -5.95 -37.56 -20.32
C GLU A 101 -4.42 -37.67 -20.23
N ALA A 102 -3.70 -36.56 -20.43
CA ALA A 102 -2.27 -36.51 -20.16
C ALA A 102 -1.96 -36.56 -18.65
N TYR A 103 -2.93 -36.22 -17.80
CA TYR A 103 -2.83 -36.11 -16.34
C TYR A 103 -1.53 -35.45 -15.91
N ASN A 104 -1.16 -34.37 -16.59
CA ASN A 104 0.08 -33.66 -16.35
C ASN A 104 -0.18 -32.59 -15.30
N VAL A 105 0.40 -32.71 -14.10
CA VAL A 105 0.21 -31.71 -13.04
C VAL A 105 0.75 -30.33 -13.45
N ASP A 106 1.75 -30.26 -14.33
CA ASP A 106 2.28 -28.99 -14.86
C ASP A 106 1.21 -28.19 -15.61
N HIS A 107 0.16 -28.84 -16.13
CA HIS A 107 -0.92 -28.15 -16.83
C HIS A 107 -1.94 -27.52 -15.86
N ILE A 108 -1.82 -27.73 -14.56
CA ILE A 108 -2.71 -27.15 -13.55
C ILE A 108 -2.26 -25.74 -13.16
N CYS A 109 -0.96 -25.57 -12.90
CA CYS A 109 -0.37 -24.30 -12.45
C CYS A 109 -0.74 -23.07 -13.29
N PRO A 110 -0.72 -23.09 -14.64
CA PRO A 110 -1.04 -21.91 -15.44
C PRO A 110 -2.47 -21.41 -15.25
N ALA A 111 -3.36 -22.27 -14.74
CA ALA A 111 -4.74 -21.88 -14.47
C ALA A 111 -4.88 -20.94 -13.27
N ARG A 112 -3.84 -20.78 -12.42
CA ARG A 112 -3.90 -19.92 -11.23
C ARG A 112 -4.22 -18.46 -11.56
N ILE A 113 -3.69 -17.92 -12.67
CA ILE A 113 -3.99 -16.54 -13.09
C ILE A 113 -5.48 -16.30 -13.34
N TYR A 114 -6.23 -17.35 -13.71
CA TYR A 114 -7.66 -17.22 -14.01
C TYR A 114 -8.52 -16.98 -12.76
N TYR A 115 -8.04 -17.25 -11.55
CA TYR A 115 -8.74 -16.81 -10.33
C TYR A 115 -8.76 -15.29 -10.24
N ARG A 116 -7.61 -14.66 -10.48
CA ARG A 116 -7.44 -13.21 -10.43
C ARG A 116 -8.19 -12.51 -11.56
N LEU A 117 -8.07 -13.01 -12.80
CA LEU A 117 -8.85 -12.49 -13.93
C LEU A 117 -10.37 -12.64 -13.72
N TYR A 118 -10.81 -13.72 -13.07
CA TYR A 118 -12.21 -13.87 -12.69
C TYR A 118 -12.65 -12.86 -11.62
N ASP A 119 -11.77 -12.52 -10.68
CA ASP A 119 -12.07 -11.51 -9.67
C ASP A 119 -12.21 -10.11 -10.26
N GLU A 120 -11.32 -9.78 -11.20
CA GLU A 120 -11.26 -8.50 -11.87
C GLU A 120 -12.44 -8.31 -12.84
N PHE A 121 -12.59 -9.22 -13.80
CA PHE A 121 -13.52 -9.02 -14.93
C PHE A 121 -14.88 -9.70 -14.74
N ARG A 122 -14.99 -10.62 -13.78
CA ARG A 122 -16.20 -11.45 -13.53
C ARG A 122 -16.69 -12.25 -14.75
N ASP A 123 -15.83 -12.43 -15.75
CA ASP A 123 -16.14 -13.20 -16.96
C ASP A 123 -16.24 -14.71 -16.65
N GLN A 124 -17.39 -15.29 -17.01
CA GLN A 124 -17.67 -16.71 -16.81
C GLN A 124 -16.74 -17.63 -17.59
N LYS A 125 -16.10 -17.15 -18.66
CA LYS A 125 -15.04 -17.86 -19.39
C LYS A 125 -13.94 -18.34 -18.45
N TYR A 126 -13.44 -17.44 -17.60
CA TYR A 126 -12.35 -17.76 -16.65
C TYR A 126 -12.80 -18.79 -15.62
N ARG A 127 -14.05 -18.68 -15.13
CA ARG A 127 -14.66 -19.68 -14.24
C ARG A 127 -14.76 -21.06 -14.90
N ARG A 128 -15.07 -21.13 -16.20
CA ARG A 128 -15.14 -22.37 -16.97
C ARG A 128 -13.77 -23.03 -17.12
N VAL A 129 -12.71 -22.25 -17.37
CA VAL A 129 -11.31 -22.75 -17.39
C VAL A 129 -10.94 -23.38 -16.06
N LEU A 130 -11.13 -22.64 -14.94
CA LEU A 130 -10.83 -23.14 -13.59
C LEU A 130 -11.55 -24.47 -13.29
N ARG A 131 -12.83 -24.59 -13.68
CA ARG A 131 -13.59 -25.83 -13.51
C ARG A 131 -13.00 -27.00 -14.32
N LYS A 132 -12.65 -26.80 -15.59
CA LYS A 132 -12.05 -27.86 -16.43
C LYS A 132 -10.70 -28.35 -15.92
N ILE A 133 -9.91 -27.46 -15.31
CA ILE A 133 -8.64 -27.84 -14.68
C ILE A 133 -8.90 -28.60 -13.38
N ARG A 134 -9.90 -28.18 -12.58
CA ARG A 134 -10.33 -28.91 -11.39
C ARG A 134 -10.81 -30.33 -11.70
N GLU A 135 -11.47 -30.55 -12.84
CA GLU A 135 -11.91 -31.89 -13.30
C GLU A 135 -10.72 -32.84 -13.52
N GLN A 136 -9.51 -32.35 -13.82
CA GLN A 136 -8.32 -33.21 -13.87
C GLN A 136 -7.95 -33.71 -12.48
N ILE A 137 -7.98 -32.83 -11.47
CA ILE A 137 -7.63 -33.16 -10.07
C ILE A 137 -8.54 -34.27 -9.52
N ASP A 138 -9.82 -34.28 -9.89
CA ASP A 138 -10.78 -35.30 -9.46
C ASP A 138 -10.40 -36.72 -9.90
N THR A 139 -9.72 -36.84 -11.05
CA THR A 139 -9.38 -38.14 -11.65
C THR A 139 -7.89 -38.33 -11.88
N GLN A 140 -7.05 -37.45 -11.33
CA GLN A 140 -5.59 -37.54 -11.42
C GLN A 140 -5.14 -38.87 -10.78
N PRO A 141 -4.37 -39.72 -11.48
CA PRO A 141 -3.84 -40.96 -10.94
C PRO A 141 -3.00 -40.73 -9.69
N ARG A 142 -3.03 -41.69 -8.77
CA ARG A 142 -2.40 -41.59 -7.45
C ARG A 142 -1.57 -42.82 -7.12
N THR A 143 -0.57 -42.64 -6.27
CA THR A 143 0.17 -43.74 -5.62
C THR A 143 -0.71 -44.46 -4.59
N GLY A 144 -0.21 -45.56 -4.03
CA GLY A 144 -0.87 -46.28 -2.93
C GLY A 144 -1.08 -45.42 -1.68
N ASP A 145 -0.18 -44.45 -1.44
CA ASP A 145 -0.30 -43.44 -0.36
C ASP A 145 -1.18 -42.24 -0.75
N GLY A 146 -1.86 -42.29 -1.90
CA GLY A 146 -2.86 -41.30 -2.32
C GLY A 146 -2.28 -40.03 -2.95
N ILE A 147 -0.98 -39.98 -3.25
CA ILE A 147 -0.29 -38.80 -3.80
C ILE A 147 -0.42 -38.81 -5.32
N PHE A 148 -0.70 -37.67 -5.94
CA PHE A 148 -0.73 -37.57 -7.41
C PHE A 148 0.56 -38.09 -8.06
N TRP A 149 0.37 -38.92 -9.10
CA TRP A 149 1.41 -39.13 -10.09
C TRP A 149 1.73 -37.80 -10.76
N HIS A 150 3.01 -37.57 -11.04
CA HIS A 150 3.45 -36.34 -11.68
C HIS A 150 2.83 -36.20 -13.08
N LYS A 151 2.84 -37.28 -13.89
CA LYS A 151 2.21 -37.33 -15.22
C LYS A 151 1.70 -38.73 -15.53
N GLN A 152 0.73 -38.87 -16.46
CA GLN A 152 0.33 -40.20 -16.95
C GLN A 152 1.52 -40.99 -17.54
N ILE A 153 2.47 -40.29 -18.16
CA ILE A 153 3.69 -40.90 -18.73
C ILE A 153 4.77 -41.24 -17.68
N TYR A 154 4.56 -40.82 -16.42
CA TYR A 154 5.43 -41.09 -15.29
C TYR A 154 4.61 -41.81 -14.21
N PRO A 155 4.17 -43.05 -14.48
CA PRO A 155 3.33 -43.78 -13.55
C PRO A 155 4.08 -44.03 -12.24
N HIS A 156 3.36 -44.01 -11.12
CA HIS A 156 3.88 -44.27 -9.76
C HIS A 156 4.91 -43.26 -9.25
N GLN A 157 5.18 -42.18 -9.99
CA GLN A 157 6.23 -41.22 -9.66
C GLN A 157 5.66 -39.94 -9.03
N VAL A 158 6.24 -39.57 -7.89
CA VAL A 158 5.99 -38.30 -7.19
C VAL A 158 7.25 -37.44 -7.29
N TRP A 159 7.11 -36.26 -7.87
CA TRP A 159 8.20 -35.27 -7.95
C TRP A 159 7.81 -34.08 -7.06
N LEU A 160 8.79 -33.51 -6.35
CA LEU A 160 8.53 -32.36 -5.46
C LEU A 160 7.91 -31.18 -6.22
N ASP A 161 8.30 -30.98 -7.48
CA ASP A 161 7.77 -30.01 -8.43
C ASP A 161 6.23 -30.05 -8.45
N GLY A 162 5.66 -31.26 -8.51
CA GLY A 162 4.23 -31.49 -8.62
C GLY A 162 3.41 -30.95 -7.45
N LEU A 163 4.03 -30.74 -6.28
CA LEU A 163 3.38 -30.10 -5.14
C LEU A 163 3.01 -28.66 -5.47
N TYR A 164 3.94 -27.88 -6.04
CA TYR A 164 3.66 -26.51 -6.44
C TYR A 164 2.69 -26.46 -7.62
N MET A 165 2.82 -27.39 -8.57
CA MET A 165 2.00 -27.34 -9.78
C MET A 165 0.50 -27.55 -9.50
N ALA A 166 0.16 -28.34 -8.48
CA ALA A 166 -1.22 -28.73 -8.19
C ALA A 166 -1.80 -28.13 -6.89
N GLN A 167 -1.04 -28.14 -5.78
CA GLN A 167 -1.64 -27.95 -4.45
C GLN A 167 -2.12 -26.52 -4.17
N PRO A 168 -1.40 -25.44 -4.55
CA PRO A 168 -1.91 -24.08 -4.40
C PRO A 168 -3.22 -23.86 -5.17
N PHE A 169 -3.28 -24.33 -6.43
CA PHE A 169 -4.51 -24.27 -7.23
C PHE A 169 -5.66 -25.04 -6.56
N TYR A 170 -5.37 -26.24 -6.06
CA TYR A 170 -6.38 -27.11 -5.45
C TYR A 170 -6.94 -26.51 -4.14
N ALA A 171 -6.05 -25.96 -3.31
CA ALA A 171 -6.42 -25.31 -2.06
C ALA A 171 -7.26 -24.05 -2.30
N GLU A 172 -6.86 -23.22 -3.26
CA GLU A 172 -7.62 -22.04 -3.66
C GLU A 172 -9.01 -22.40 -4.21
N TYR A 173 -9.08 -23.41 -5.10
CA TYR A 173 -10.37 -23.91 -5.60
C TYR A 173 -11.26 -24.35 -4.45
N THR A 174 -10.69 -25.09 -3.50
CA THR A 174 -11.41 -25.65 -2.36
C THR A 174 -11.98 -24.54 -1.47
N LYS A 175 -11.19 -23.51 -1.15
CA LYS A 175 -11.62 -22.35 -0.36
C LYS A 175 -12.72 -21.55 -1.05
N ARG A 176 -12.58 -21.29 -2.35
CA ARG A 176 -13.48 -20.41 -3.10
C ARG A 176 -14.77 -21.11 -3.52
N PHE A 177 -14.68 -22.34 -3.99
CA PHE A 177 -15.68 -22.91 -4.88
C PHE A 177 -16.23 -24.26 -4.46
N SER A 178 -15.52 -25.03 -3.64
CA SER A 178 -16.04 -26.31 -3.17
C SER A 178 -17.15 -26.14 -2.12
N PRO A 179 -18.13 -27.07 -2.06
CA PRO A 179 -19.16 -27.08 -1.03
C PRO A 179 -18.56 -27.10 0.37
N LYS A 180 -19.10 -26.29 1.30
CA LYS A 180 -18.56 -26.18 2.67
C LYS A 180 -18.46 -27.53 3.39
N SER A 181 -19.39 -28.45 3.13
CA SER A 181 -19.43 -29.80 3.69
C SER A 181 -18.25 -30.69 3.27
N GLU A 182 -17.60 -30.39 2.14
CA GLU A 182 -16.50 -31.19 1.57
C GLU A 182 -15.13 -30.57 1.86
N ARG A 183 -15.07 -29.30 2.27
CA ARG A 183 -13.79 -28.57 2.39
C ARG A 183 -12.81 -29.24 3.35
N ASP A 184 -13.27 -29.76 4.48
CA ASP A 184 -12.38 -30.40 5.47
C ASP A 184 -11.67 -31.62 4.87
N SER A 185 -12.40 -32.52 4.19
CA SER A 185 -11.79 -33.69 3.56
C SER A 185 -10.84 -33.31 2.42
N LEU A 186 -11.19 -32.29 1.63
CA LEU A 186 -10.34 -31.79 0.56
C LEU A 186 -9.04 -31.17 1.10
N PHE A 187 -9.10 -30.39 2.20
CA PHE A 187 -7.88 -29.86 2.84
C PHE A 187 -7.02 -30.96 3.48
N ARG A 188 -7.62 -32.03 4.01
CA ARG A 188 -6.88 -33.22 4.43
C ARG A 188 -6.20 -33.94 3.27
N ASP A 189 -6.86 -34.06 2.13
CA ASP A 189 -6.26 -34.63 0.91
C ASP A 189 -5.06 -33.79 0.43
N ILE A 190 -5.22 -32.47 0.36
CA ILE A 190 -4.14 -31.54 0.02
C ILE A 190 -2.95 -31.70 0.99
N ALA A 191 -3.20 -31.73 2.29
CA ALA A 191 -2.15 -31.95 3.28
C ALA A 191 -1.49 -33.33 3.15
N GLY A 192 -2.26 -34.36 2.78
CA GLY A 192 -1.77 -35.71 2.53
C GLY A 192 -0.71 -35.77 1.44
N HIS A 193 -0.83 -34.94 0.38
CA HIS A 193 0.18 -34.86 -0.68
C HIS A 193 1.52 -34.37 -0.16
N PHE A 194 1.54 -33.32 0.65
CA PHE A 194 2.77 -32.80 1.25
C PHE A 194 3.42 -33.80 2.20
N LYS A 195 2.63 -34.40 3.10
CA LYS A 195 3.10 -35.40 4.05
C LYS A 195 3.64 -36.65 3.37
N GLY A 196 2.93 -37.14 2.35
CA GLY A 196 3.33 -38.30 1.58
C GLY A 196 4.59 -38.05 0.78
N ALA A 197 4.67 -36.93 0.07
CA ALA A 197 5.88 -36.55 -0.66
C ALA A 197 7.08 -36.43 0.28
N ALA A 198 6.94 -35.69 1.38
CA ALA A 198 7.99 -35.53 2.40
C ALA A 198 8.46 -36.88 2.96
N LYS A 199 7.52 -37.75 3.34
CA LYS A 199 7.81 -39.10 3.86
C LYS A 199 8.69 -39.91 2.91
N HIS A 200 8.42 -39.84 1.60
CA HIS A 200 9.07 -40.70 0.61
C HIS A 200 10.30 -40.11 -0.05
N THR A 201 10.46 -38.78 -0.05
CA THR A 201 11.64 -38.13 -0.62
C THR A 201 12.65 -37.71 0.44
N TYR A 202 12.30 -37.71 1.73
CA TYR A 202 13.24 -37.38 2.80
C TYR A 202 14.42 -38.35 2.83
N ASP A 203 15.62 -37.80 2.88
CA ASP A 203 16.85 -38.53 3.08
C ASP A 203 17.41 -38.22 4.48
N PRO A 204 17.47 -39.20 5.40
CA PRO A 204 17.97 -38.97 6.76
C PRO A 204 19.48 -38.70 6.82
N VAL A 205 20.25 -39.05 5.77
CA VAL A 205 21.71 -38.81 5.76
C VAL A 205 22.02 -37.33 5.56
N THR A 206 21.31 -36.69 4.64
CA THR A 206 21.47 -35.25 4.35
C THR A 206 20.49 -34.38 5.15
N GLY A 207 19.37 -34.95 5.59
CA GLY A 207 18.25 -34.20 6.15
C GLY A 207 17.49 -33.36 5.11
N LEU A 208 17.76 -33.55 3.80
CA LEU A 208 17.11 -32.91 2.66
C LEU A 208 16.08 -33.84 2.00
N PHE A 209 15.42 -33.33 0.95
CA PHE A 209 14.43 -34.08 0.17
C PHE A 209 14.95 -34.33 -1.26
N ARG A 210 14.90 -35.58 -1.71
CA ARG A 210 15.27 -36.01 -3.07
C ARG A 210 14.27 -35.45 -4.08
N HIS A 211 14.72 -35.20 -5.32
CA HIS A 211 13.88 -34.61 -6.38
C HIS A 211 12.59 -35.42 -6.61
N ALA A 212 12.70 -36.75 -6.65
CA ALA A 212 11.57 -37.61 -6.94
C ALA A 212 11.64 -38.95 -6.23
N TRP A 213 10.50 -39.62 -6.23
CA TRP A 213 10.31 -40.97 -5.74
C TRP A 213 9.44 -41.75 -6.72
N ASP A 214 9.83 -42.98 -7.04
CA ASP A 214 9.05 -43.96 -7.79
C ASP A 214 8.60 -45.09 -6.84
N GLU A 215 7.28 -45.15 -6.57
CA GLU A 215 6.68 -46.17 -5.72
C GLU A 215 6.94 -47.59 -6.25
N SER A 216 6.98 -47.74 -7.58
CA SER A 216 7.21 -49.04 -8.22
C SER A 216 8.67 -49.47 -8.20
N ARG A 217 9.59 -48.52 -7.98
CA ARG A 217 11.06 -48.69 -8.04
C ARG A 217 11.54 -49.31 -9.35
N SER A 218 10.78 -49.12 -10.42
CA SER A 218 11.04 -49.73 -11.73
C SER A 218 11.82 -48.80 -12.64
N MET A 219 11.78 -47.48 -12.37
CA MET A 219 12.58 -46.51 -13.10
C MET A 219 14.07 -46.71 -12.82
N PHE A 220 14.87 -46.66 -13.89
CA PHE A 220 16.32 -46.89 -13.82
C PHE A 220 17.08 -45.87 -12.98
N TRP A 221 16.53 -44.68 -12.77
CA TRP A 221 17.11 -43.65 -11.88
C TRP A 221 16.74 -43.85 -10.41
N ALA A 222 15.74 -44.71 -10.12
CA ALA A 222 15.22 -44.90 -8.78
C ALA A 222 16.10 -45.90 -8.01
N ASP A 223 16.43 -45.54 -6.78
CA ASP A 223 17.10 -46.47 -5.87
C ASP A 223 16.23 -47.71 -5.64
N THR A 224 16.84 -48.88 -5.68
CA THR A 224 16.12 -50.17 -5.61
C THR A 224 15.47 -50.42 -4.24
N LEU A 225 15.91 -49.75 -3.18
CA LEU A 225 15.39 -49.92 -1.82
C LEU A 225 14.41 -48.81 -1.44
N SER A 226 14.74 -47.56 -1.69
CA SER A 226 13.92 -46.41 -1.30
C SER A 226 12.95 -45.98 -2.40
N GLY A 227 13.29 -46.23 -3.68
CA GLY A 227 12.62 -45.67 -4.85
C GLY A 227 12.98 -44.22 -5.14
N GLN A 228 13.89 -43.62 -4.37
CA GLN A 228 14.25 -42.20 -4.50
C GLN A 228 15.23 -41.95 -5.65
N SER A 229 15.24 -40.72 -6.18
CA SER A 229 16.30 -40.25 -7.05
C SER A 229 17.58 -39.93 -6.29
N SER A 230 18.71 -39.91 -7.01
CA SER A 230 20.05 -39.88 -6.41
C SER A 230 20.43 -38.59 -5.67
N HIS A 231 19.81 -37.45 -5.97
CA HIS A 231 20.22 -36.14 -5.45
C HIS A 231 19.05 -35.26 -4.98
N ALA A 232 19.31 -34.47 -3.94
CA ALA A 232 18.50 -33.31 -3.61
C ALA A 232 18.81 -32.18 -4.61
N TRP A 233 17.86 -31.93 -5.51
CA TRP A 233 18.00 -30.88 -6.52
C TRP A 233 17.44 -29.55 -6.00
N GLY A 234 18.18 -28.46 -6.21
CA GLY A 234 17.88 -27.11 -5.73
C GLY A 234 16.44 -26.70 -6.00
N ARG A 235 16.08 -26.64 -7.27
CA ARG A 235 14.76 -26.16 -7.68
C ARG A 235 13.62 -27.09 -7.25
N ALA A 236 13.83 -28.40 -7.17
CA ALA A 236 12.80 -29.31 -6.63
C ALA A 236 12.48 -29.01 -5.15
N CYS A 237 13.50 -28.79 -4.31
CA CYS A 237 13.29 -28.35 -2.93
C CYS A 237 12.72 -26.93 -2.86
N GLY A 238 13.11 -26.04 -3.78
CA GLY A 238 12.52 -24.71 -3.94
C GLY A 238 11.02 -24.77 -4.21
N TRP A 239 10.58 -25.62 -5.15
CA TRP A 239 9.16 -25.87 -5.41
C TRP A 239 8.43 -26.37 -4.19
N TYR A 240 9.02 -27.29 -3.43
CA TYR A 240 8.41 -27.77 -2.19
C TYR A 240 8.23 -26.62 -1.17
N ALA A 241 9.23 -25.75 -1.01
CA ALA A 241 9.16 -24.61 -0.10
C ALA A 241 8.04 -23.64 -0.50
N ILE A 242 7.98 -23.23 -1.77
CA ILE A 242 6.97 -22.28 -2.20
C ILE A 242 5.58 -22.92 -2.30
N ALA A 243 5.48 -24.23 -2.58
CA ALA A 243 4.21 -24.96 -2.55
C ALA A 243 3.57 -24.93 -1.16
N LEU A 244 4.37 -25.14 -0.11
CA LEU A 244 3.92 -25.00 1.28
C LEU A 244 3.49 -23.57 1.57
N ALA A 245 4.32 -22.58 1.25
CA ALA A 245 4.04 -21.17 1.53
C ALA A 245 2.75 -20.67 0.83
N GLU A 246 2.58 -20.99 -0.44
CA GLU A 246 1.44 -20.58 -1.28
C GLU A 246 0.16 -21.34 -0.93
N THR A 247 0.25 -22.62 -0.60
CA THR A 247 -0.93 -23.41 -0.23
C THR A 247 -1.51 -22.97 1.11
N LEU A 248 -0.65 -22.58 2.06
CA LEU A 248 -1.05 -22.18 3.41
C LEU A 248 -1.95 -20.93 3.45
N ASP A 249 -1.92 -20.07 2.42
CA ASP A 249 -2.81 -18.90 2.31
C ASP A 249 -4.30 -19.26 2.19
N TYR A 250 -4.57 -20.50 1.76
CA TYR A 250 -5.93 -20.98 1.55
C TYR A 250 -6.41 -21.94 2.64
N PHE A 251 -5.52 -22.42 3.52
CA PHE A 251 -5.88 -23.34 4.59
C PHE A 251 -6.67 -22.63 5.70
N PRO A 252 -7.75 -23.24 6.24
CA PRO A 252 -8.44 -22.69 7.40
C PRO A 252 -7.48 -22.62 8.61
N GLU A 253 -7.48 -21.49 9.32
CA GLU A 253 -6.52 -21.24 10.41
C GLU A 253 -6.49 -22.35 11.48
N LYS A 254 -7.66 -22.89 11.81
CA LYS A 254 -7.86 -23.93 12.84
C LYS A 254 -7.79 -25.36 12.31
N HIS A 255 -7.51 -25.56 11.02
CA HIS A 255 -7.41 -26.90 10.46
C HIS A 255 -6.19 -27.62 11.06
N PRO A 256 -6.33 -28.87 11.57
CA PRO A 256 -5.25 -29.55 12.29
C PRO A 256 -3.99 -29.72 11.44
N ASP A 257 -4.15 -29.98 10.14
CA ASP A 257 -3.01 -30.16 9.24
C ASP A 257 -2.27 -28.86 8.91
N ARG A 258 -2.86 -27.68 9.16
CA ARG A 258 -2.18 -26.40 8.92
C ARG A 258 -0.91 -26.28 9.77
N LYS A 259 -0.99 -26.69 11.05
CA LYS A 259 0.16 -26.70 11.96
C LYS A 259 1.26 -27.65 11.49
N GLU A 260 0.88 -28.81 10.97
CA GLU A 260 1.82 -29.80 10.44
C GLU A 260 2.56 -29.28 9.21
N LEU A 261 1.84 -28.66 8.26
CA LEU A 261 2.45 -28.06 7.07
C LEU A 261 3.38 -26.89 7.42
N ILE A 262 3.02 -26.05 8.39
CA ILE A 262 3.94 -25.02 8.92
C ILE A 262 5.18 -25.66 9.55
N GLY A 263 5.02 -26.79 10.25
CA GLY A 263 6.14 -27.57 10.80
C GLY A 263 7.08 -28.09 9.72
N GLN A 264 6.53 -28.66 8.64
CA GLN A 264 7.32 -29.09 7.47
C GLN A 264 8.04 -27.92 6.79
N PHE A 265 7.35 -26.79 6.64
CA PHE A 265 7.94 -25.57 6.09
C PHE A 265 9.13 -25.10 6.92
N ARG A 266 8.96 -24.97 8.24
CA ARG A 266 10.06 -24.62 9.17
C ARG A 266 11.24 -25.56 9.03
N TYR A 267 10.98 -26.87 9.08
CA TYR A 267 12.01 -27.88 8.96
C TYR A 267 12.78 -27.76 7.64
N LEU A 268 12.07 -27.62 6.52
CA LEU A 268 12.68 -27.47 5.20
C LEU A 268 13.57 -26.23 5.15
N MET A 269 13.08 -25.07 5.61
CA MET A 269 13.85 -23.83 5.61
C MET A 269 15.11 -23.93 6.47
N ASP A 270 15.02 -24.52 7.66
CA ASP A 270 16.18 -24.75 8.53
C ASP A 270 17.15 -25.79 7.95
N ALA A 271 16.65 -26.79 7.23
CA ALA A 271 17.48 -27.79 6.57
C ALA A 271 18.28 -27.16 5.42
N VAL A 272 17.61 -26.46 4.48
CA VAL A 272 18.30 -25.84 3.34
C VAL A 272 19.27 -24.75 3.77
N ARG A 273 18.98 -24.02 4.87
CA ARG A 273 19.90 -23.00 5.42
C ARG A 273 21.30 -23.56 5.72
N LYS A 274 21.41 -24.84 6.10
CA LYS A 274 22.70 -25.50 6.39
C LYS A 274 23.54 -25.78 5.14
N TYR A 275 22.90 -25.77 3.97
CA TYR A 275 23.52 -26.04 2.67
C TYR A 275 23.75 -24.78 1.84
N ALA A 276 23.42 -23.61 2.38
CA ALA A 276 23.73 -22.33 1.74
C ALA A 276 25.25 -22.12 1.67
N ASP A 277 25.72 -21.57 0.56
CA ASP A 277 27.11 -21.14 0.41
C ASP A 277 27.45 -20.09 1.48
N PRO A 278 28.54 -20.28 2.26
CA PRO A 278 28.84 -19.41 3.39
C PRO A 278 29.20 -17.97 2.99
N VAL A 279 29.59 -17.73 1.73
CA VAL A 279 29.98 -16.40 1.24
C VAL A 279 28.75 -15.62 0.78
N THR A 280 28.01 -16.18 -0.16
CA THR A 280 26.87 -15.52 -0.82
C THR A 280 25.55 -15.77 -0.09
N GLY A 281 25.43 -16.85 0.67
CA GLY A 281 24.18 -17.33 1.23
C GLY A 281 23.26 -18.02 0.21
N MET A 282 23.70 -18.20 -1.04
CA MET A 282 22.92 -18.79 -2.12
C MET A 282 23.04 -20.32 -2.16
N TRP A 283 22.21 -20.97 -2.96
CA TRP A 283 22.14 -22.43 -3.01
C TRP A 283 22.68 -22.98 -4.32
N TYR A 284 23.27 -24.16 -4.24
CA TYR A 284 23.82 -24.87 -5.39
C TYR A 284 22.74 -25.62 -6.19
N GLN A 285 22.98 -25.83 -7.48
CA GLN A 285 22.16 -26.67 -8.37
C GLN A 285 21.91 -28.04 -7.72
N VAL A 286 22.97 -28.73 -7.29
CA VAL A 286 22.84 -29.96 -6.50
C VAL A 286 23.09 -29.64 -5.03
N LEU A 287 22.02 -29.58 -4.23
CA LEU A 287 22.02 -29.05 -2.86
C LEU A 287 22.90 -29.86 -1.90
N ASP A 288 22.87 -31.18 -2.03
CA ASP A 288 23.56 -32.10 -1.13
C ASP A 288 25.06 -32.23 -1.41
N SER A 289 25.59 -31.47 -2.38
CA SER A 289 26.98 -31.53 -2.83
C SER A 289 27.63 -30.14 -2.90
N PRO A 290 27.53 -29.29 -1.86
CA PRO A 290 28.11 -27.94 -1.88
C PRO A 290 29.64 -28.02 -2.02
N GLY A 291 30.22 -27.14 -2.83
CA GLY A 291 31.66 -27.09 -3.07
C GLY A 291 32.26 -28.24 -3.90
N ARG A 292 31.45 -29.23 -4.33
CA ARG A 292 31.91 -30.27 -5.25
C ARG A 292 32.21 -29.68 -6.63
N GLU A 293 33.32 -30.11 -7.23
CA GLU A 293 33.78 -29.63 -8.55
C GLU A 293 32.68 -29.73 -9.61
N GLY A 294 32.47 -28.61 -10.33
CA GLY A 294 31.44 -28.48 -11.35
C GLY A 294 30.07 -28.01 -10.84
N ASN A 295 29.82 -28.05 -9.52
CA ASN A 295 28.59 -27.45 -8.98
C ASN A 295 28.64 -25.92 -9.11
N TYR A 296 27.47 -25.29 -9.15
CA TYR A 296 27.35 -23.85 -9.27
C TYR A 296 26.17 -23.33 -8.45
N LEU A 297 26.27 -22.07 -8.00
CA LEU A 297 25.17 -21.36 -7.35
C LEU A 297 24.07 -21.11 -8.38
N GLU A 298 22.87 -21.53 -8.07
CA GLU A 298 21.77 -21.60 -9.04
C GLU A 298 20.64 -20.65 -8.64
N ALA A 299 20.26 -19.78 -9.57
CA ALA A 299 19.40 -18.65 -9.28
C ALA A 299 17.94 -19.03 -9.05
N THR A 300 17.40 -20.04 -9.73
CA THR A 300 15.97 -20.39 -9.60
C THR A 300 15.65 -21.01 -8.23
N ALA A 301 16.52 -21.90 -7.74
CA ALA A 301 16.41 -22.47 -6.40
C ALA A 301 16.59 -21.38 -5.34
N SER A 302 17.60 -20.53 -5.53
CA SER A 302 17.89 -19.45 -4.60
C SER A 302 16.76 -18.43 -4.51
N SER A 303 16.14 -18.04 -5.64
CA SER A 303 15.02 -17.09 -5.62
C SER A 303 13.80 -17.67 -4.90
N MET A 304 13.52 -18.97 -5.08
CA MET A 304 12.46 -19.67 -4.36
C MET A 304 12.71 -19.71 -2.84
N PHE A 305 13.93 -20.00 -2.40
CA PHE A 305 14.25 -20.03 -0.97
C PHE A 305 14.24 -18.64 -0.33
N VAL A 306 14.73 -17.62 -1.04
CA VAL A 306 14.66 -16.22 -0.57
C VAL A 306 13.21 -15.78 -0.44
N TYR A 307 12.39 -16.00 -1.46
CA TYR A 307 10.95 -15.72 -1.41
C TYR A 307 10.27 -16.45 -0.25
N ALA A 308 10.49 -17.76 -0.13
CA ALA A 308 9.91 -18.56 0.95
C ALA A 308 10.35 -18.03 2.33
N ALA A 309 11.62 -17.67 2.51
CA ALA A 309 12.10 -17.10 3.77
C ALA A 309 11.38 -15.79 4.11
N LEU A 310 11.31 -14.84 3.17
CA LEU A 310 10.66 -13.54 3.38
C LEU A 310 9.17 -13.70 3.69
N LYS A 311 8.44 -14.48 2.87
CA LYS A 311 7.03 -14.79 3.11
C LYS A 311 6.82 -15.53 4.42
N GLY A 312 7.70 -16.48 4.75
CA GLY A 312 7.69 -17.24 5.99
C GLY A 312 7.83 -16.35 7.23
N VAL A 313 8.68 -15.33 7.17
CA VAL A 313 8.79 -14.31 8.23
C VAL A 313 7.51 -13.48 8.32
N ARG A 314 7.02 -12.94 7.19
CA ARG A 314 5.79 -12.13 7.15
C ARG A 314 4.58 -12.87 7.73
N MET A 315 4.46 -14.16 7.42
CA MET A 315 3.35 -15.00 7.85
C MET A 315 3.53 -15.60 9.26
N GLY A 316 4.65 -15.32 9.94
CA GLY A 316 4.97 -15.90 11.26
C GLY A 316 5.26 -17.40 11.24
N TYR A 317 5.54 -17.96 10.06
CA TYR A 317 5.95 -19.35 9.90
C TYR A 317 7.40 -19.55 10.28
N LEU A 318 8.26 -18.53 10.21
CA LEU A 318 9.64 -18.61 10.69
C LEU A 318 9.82 -17.75 11.94
N ASP A 319 10.74 -18.15 12.82
CA ASP A 319 11.03 -17.40 14.04
C ASP A 319 11.81 -16.10 13.77
N SER A 320 12.00 -15.28 14.80
CA SER A 320 12.62 -13.96 14.69
C SER A 320 14.06 -13.98 14.17
N SER A 321 14.78 -15.10 14.28
CA SER A 321 16.15 -15.24 13.74
C SER A 321 16.19 -15.17 12.21
N TRP A 322 15.05 -15.42 11.56
CA TRP A 322 14.94 -15.36 10.11
C TRP A 322 14.71 -13.94 9.59
N ARG A 323 14.26 -12.99 10.41
CA ARG A 323 13.88 -11.64 9.93
C ARG A 323 15.03 -10.87 9.28
N GLU A 324 16.10 -10.64 10.04
CA GLU A 324 17.28 -9.93 9.52
C GLU A 324 18.02 -10.80 8.50
N TYR A 325 18.07 -12.10 8.75
CA TYR A 325 18.71 -13.06 7.84
C TYR A 325 18.06 -13.07 6.45
N SER A 326 16.74 -13.08 6.34
CA SER A 326 16.03 -13.06 5.05
C SER A 326 16.20 -11.72 4.32
N ARG A 327 16.30 -10.61 5.06
CA ARG A 327 16.61 -9.29 4.47
C ARG A 327 17.98 -9.30 3.82
N ASP A 328 18.99 -9.77 4.55
CA ASP A 328 20.38 -9.81 4.06
C ASP A 328 20.56 -10.87 2.97
N LEU A 329 19.78 -11.96 2.99
CA LEU A 329 19.73 -12.93 1.90
C LEU A 329 19.21 -12.32 0.60
N TYR A 330 18.16 -11.49 0.66
CA TYR A 330 17.63 -10.83 -0.53
C TYR A 330 18.65 -9.92 -1.19
N ASN A 331 19.32 -9.06 -0.41
CA ASN A 331 20.33 -8.16 -0.96
C ASN A 331 21.48 -8.93 -1.61
N ARG A 332 21.97 -9.99 -0.94
CA ARG A 332 23.00 -10.86 -1.51
C ARG A 332 22.53 -11.61 -2.75
N PHE A 333 21.25 -12.00 -2.81
CA PHE A 333 20.68 -12.60 -4.02
C PHE A 333 20.74 -11.62 -5.20
N VAL A 334 20.32 -10.38 -4.98
CA VAL A 334 20.39 -9.31 -5.99
C VAL A 334 21.84 -9.13 -6.46
N ASP A 335 22.78 -8.97 -5.54
CA ASP A 335 24.20 -8.81 -5.85
C ASP A 335 24.80 -10.00 -6.61
N THR A 336 24.31 -11.22 -6.35
CA THR A 336 24.87 -12.44 -6.94
C THR A 336 24.32 -12.71 -8.34
N PHE A 337 23.02 -12.49 -8.57
CA PHE A 337 22.34 -13.00 -9.76
C PHE A 337 21.71 -11.93 -10.65
N VAL A 338 21.45 -10.73 -10.15
CA VAL A 338 20.77 -9.68 -10.92
C VAL A 338 21.81 -8.80 -11.60
N ARG A 339 21.77 -8.78 -12.93
CA ARG A 339 22.64 -7.94 -13.76
C ARG A 339 21.84 -6.80 -14.38
N GLU A 340 22.33 -5.57 -14.24
CA GLU A 340 21.82 -4.43 -15.01
C GLU A 340 22.42 -4.44 -16.42
N ASN A 341 21.56 -4.28 -17.43
CA ASN A 341 21.93 -4.27 -18.83
C ASN A 341 22.16 -2.82 -19.31
N PRO A 342 22.92 -2.62 -20.41
CA PRO A 342 23.20 -1.28 -20.93
C PRO A 342 21.98 -0.45 -21.32
N ASP A 343 20.83 -1.10 -21.57
CA ASP A 343 19.56 -0.48 -21.95
C ASP A 343 18.67 -0.13 -20.75
N GLY A 344 19.18 -0.30 -19.52
CA GLY A 344 18.43 -0.03 -18.27
C GLY A 344 17.54 -1.19 -17.80
N THR A 345 17.37 -2.24 -18.60
CA THR A 345 16.70 -3.47 -18.16
C THR A 345 17.58 -4.25 -17.20
N ILE A 346 17.01 -5.19 -16.44
CA ILE A 346 17.76 -6.15 -15.63
C ILE A 346 17.57 -7.57 -16.13
N SER A 347 18.54 -8.43 -15.87
CA SER A 347 18.47 -9.86 -16.15
C SER A 347 18.77 -10.69 -14.92
N LEU A 348 18.00 -11.76 -14.73
CA LEU A 348 18.31 -12.79 -13.74
C LEU A 348 19.22 -13.83 -14.40
N THR A 349 20.45 -13.95 -13.90
CA THR A 349 21.47 -14.83 -14.48
C THR A 349 21.51 -16.21 -13.83
N SER A 350 22.24 -17.15 -14.41
CA SER A 350 22.57 -18.44 -13.77
C SER A 350 21.36 -19.33 -13.44
N CYS A 351 20.33 -19.33 -14.30
CA CYS A 351 19.16 -20.18 -14.14
C CYS A 351 19.34 -21.53 -14.82
N CYS A 352 19.13 -22.64 -14.11
CA CYS A 352 19.01 -23.95 -14.74
C CYS A 352 17.74 -23.97 -15.61
N SER A 353 17.86 -24.14 -16.93
CA SER A 353 16.75 -24.04 -17.88
C SER A 353 15.69 -25.15 -17.69
N VAL A 354 16.13 -26.37 -17.41
CA VAL A 354 15.27 -27.55 -17.23
C VAL A 354 16.04 -28.61 -16.45
N ALA A 355 15.32 -29.45 -15.70
CA ALA A 355 15.81 -30.77 -15.30
C ALA A 355 14.60 -31.67 -15.10
N GLY A 356 14.80 -32.98 -15.14
CA GLY A 356 13.77 -33.99 -14.94
C GLY A 356 14.38 -35.38 -14.87
N LEU A 357 13.55 -36.39 -14.70
CA LEU A 357 14.00 -37.77 -14.61
C LEU A 357 13.32 -38.63 -15.68
N GLY A 358 13.99 -39.70 -16.10
CA GLY A 358 13.50 -40.60 -17.13
C GLY A 358 13.24 -39.91 -18.47
N GLY A 359 12.12 -40.27 -19.11
CA GLY A 359 11.78 -39.80 -20.46
C GLY A 359 12.63 -40.45 -21.54
N LYS A 360 12.42 -40.03 -22.79
CA LYS A 360 13.13 -40.61 -23.96
C LYS A 360 14.64 -40.41 -23.92
N GLU A 361 15.08 -39.36 -23.24
CA GLU A 361 16.50 -38.99 -23.10
C GLU A 361 17.21 -39.77 -21.99
N MET A 362 16.51 -40.68 -21.29
CA MET A 362 17.08 -41.54 -20.25
C MET A 362 17.84 -40.75 -19.16
N ARG A 363 17.24 -39.64 -18.72
CA ARG A 363 17.78 -38.76 -17.68
C ARG A 363 17.86 -39.51 -16.35
N ASP A 364 19.07 -39.74 -15.87
CA ASP A 364 19.37 -40.69 -14.79
C ASP A 364 19.39 -40.06 -13.38
N GLY A 365 19.26 -38.74 -13.27
CA GLY A 365 19.26 -38.06 -11.98
C GLY A 365 20.62 -38.09 -11.28
N THR A 366 21.71 -38.42 -11.98
CA THR A 366 23.06 -38.36 -11.42
C THR A 366 23.54 -36.93 -11.25
N TYR A 367 24.58 -36.74 -10.43
CA TYR A 367 25.28 -35.46 -10.31
C TYR A 367 25.69 -34.90 -11.68
N ALA A 368 26.28 -35.73 -12.53
CA ALA A 368 26.71 -35.33 -13.87
C ALA A 368 25.52 -34.89 -14.75
N TYR A 369 24.38 -35.59 -14.66
CA TYR A 369 23.18 -35.20 -15.37
C TYR A 369 22.67 -33.82 -14.93
N TYR A 370 22.51 -33.55 -13.64
CA TYR A 370 22.01 -32.24 -13.18
C TYR A 370 22.91 -31.07 -13.57
N LEU A 371 24.23 -31.30 -13.69
CA LEU A 371 25.18 -30.30 -14.17
C LEU A 371 25.27 -30.20 -15.69
N SER A 372 24.76 -31.20 -16.42
CA SER A 372 24.72 -31.16 -17.89
C SER A 372 23.62 -30.27 -18.44
N GLU A 373 22.62 -29.94 -17.60
CA GLU A 373 21.49 -29.13 -18.01
C GLU A 373 21.90 -27.67 -18.29
N PRO A 374 21.35 -27.04 -19.35
CA PRO A 374 21.78 -25.70 -19.74
C PRO A 374 21.49 -24.65 -18.66
N VAL A 375 22.45 -23.74 -18.48
CA VAL A 375 22.31 -22.53 -17.67
C VAL A 375 21.99 -21.35 -18.60
N ILE A 376 20.89 -20.66 -18.33
CA ILE A 376 20.39 -19.54 -19.14
C ILE A 376 20.08 -18.33 -18.26
N ASP A 377 19.94 -17.17 -18.89
CA ASP A 377 19.41 -15.97 -18.25
C ASP A 377 17.87 -15.92 -18.42
N ASN A 378 17.20 -15.29 -17.47
CA ASN A 378 15.77 -14.95 -17.50
C ASN A 378 14.83 -16.15 -17.69
N ASP A 379 15.13 -17.29 -17.06
CA ASP A 379 14.17 -18.38 -17.02
C ASP A 379 12.98 -18.02 -16.12
N CYS A 380 11.75 -18.14 -16.62
CA CYS A 380 10.53 -17.82 -15.86
C CYS A 380 10.47 -18.51 -14.47
N LYS A 381 11.07 -19.70 -14.34
CA LYS A 381 11.12 -20.49 -13.09
C LYS A 381 11.93 -19.78 -12.01
N GLY A 382 12.86 -18.90 -12.38
CA GLY A 382 13.60 -18.04 -11.46
C GLY A 382 13.01 -16.64 -11.39
N VAL A 383 12.58 -16.08 -12.51
CA VAL A 383 12.07 -14.70 -12.60
C VAL A 383 10.79 -14.51 -11.80
N GLY A 384 9.79 -15.39 -11.94
CA GLY A 384 8.54 -15.30 -11.16
C GLY A 384 8.80 -15.29 -9.65
N PRO A 385 9.54 -16.28 -9.10
CA PRO A 385 9.91 -16.27 -7.68
C PRO A 385 10.80 -15.09 -7.27
N PHE A 386 11.65 -14.56 -8.16
CA PHE A 386 12.42 -13.34 -7.87
C PHE A 386 11.54 -12.10 -7.78
N ILE A 387 10.55 -11.95 -8.66
CA ILE A 387 9.55 -10.87 -8.56
C ILE A 387 8.81 -11.00 -7.22
N TRP A 388 8.38 -12.20 -6.82
CA TRP A 388 7.76 -12.40 -5.52
C TRP A 388 8.69 -12.15 -4.33
N ALA A 389 9.95 -12.57 -4.40
CA ALA A 389 10.95 -12.25 -3.37
C ALA A 389 11.11 -10.73 -3.24
N SER A 390 11.18 -10.02 -4.38
CA SER A 390 11.21 -8.56 -4.43
C SER A 390 9.96 -7.98 -3.78
N LEU A 391 8.76 -8.41 -4.16
CA LEU A 391 7.50 -7.93 -3.57
C LEU A 391 7.44 -8.12 -2.04
N GLU A 392 7.88 -9.28 -1.53
CA GLU A 392 7.94 -9.56 -0.09
C GLU A 392 8.98 -8.69 0.62
N TYR A 393 10.15 -8.50 0.03
CA TYR A 393 11.21 -7.64 0.57
C TYR A 393 10.76 -6.18 0.61
N GLU A 394 10.28 -5.70 -0.53
CA GLU A 394 9.75 -4.36 -0.72
C GLU A 394 8.63 -4.09 0.30
N ALA A 395 7.77 -5.07 0.58
CA ALA A 395 6.66 -5.00 1.53
C ALA A 395 7.08 -5.01 3.01
N ALA A 396 8.08 -5.83 3.35
CA ALA A 396 8.47 -6.08 4.73
C ALA A 396 9.41 -5.00 5.29
N PHE A 397 10.14 -4.31 4.40
CA PHE A 397 11.19 -3.38 4.79
C PHE A 397 10.92 -1.94 4.37
N ASN A 398 9.64 -1.60 4.07
CA ASN A 398 9.16 -0.25 3.76
C ASN A 398 10.02 0.44 2.69
N ILE A 399 10.36 -0.29 1.62
CA ILE A 399 11.11 0.30 0.53
C ILE A 399 10.10 0.90 -0.44
N ASP A 400 10.01 2.21 -0.35
CA ASP A 400 9.17 3.03 -1.21
C ASP A 400 9.76 3.06 -2.63
N TYR A 401 8.95 3.30 -3.67
CA TYR A 401 9.43 3.46 -5.05
C TYR A 401 8.58 4.39 -5.91
N ILE A 402 9.14 4.86 -7.03
CA ILE A 402 8.42 5.51 -8.12
C ILE A 402 8.33 4.58 -9.32
N PHE A 403 7.16 4.55 -9.91
CA PHE A 403 6.96 3.96 -11.23
C PHE A 403 6.02 4.85 -12.06
N ASP A 404 6.43 5.21 -13.29
CA ASP A 404 5.65 6.02 -14.25
C ASP A 404 5.09 7.35 -13.69
N GLY A 405 5.90 8.05 -12.89
CA GLY A 405 5.46 9.30 -12.24
C GLY A 405 4.42 9.11 -11.14
N GLN A 406 4.08 7.86 -10.81
CA GLN A 406 3.22 7.48 -9.68
C GLN A 406 4.06 6.94 -8.53
N TYR A 407 3.58 7.25 -7.34
CA TYR A 407 4.21 6.84 -6.12
C TYR A 407 3.59 5.54 -5.57
N ILE A 408 4.42 4.52 -5.35
CA ILE A 408 3.96 3.27 -4.74
C ILE A 408 4.70 2.98 -3.43
N ALA A 409 3.94 2.83 -2.34
CA ALA A 409 4.52 2.52 -1.04
C ALA A 409 5.01 1.09 -0.89
N GLY A 410 6.16 0.96 -0.25
CA GLY A 410 6.77 -0.27 0.22
C GLY A 410 6.01 -1.04 1.30
N GLY A 411 4.69 -0.88 1.44
CA GLY A 411 3.94 -1.51 2.53
C GLY A 411 2.86 -2.44 2.00
N LEU A 412 2.88 -3.72 2.37
CA LEU A 412 1.67 -4.54 2.24
C LEU A 412 0.58 -4.05 3.23
N PRO A 413 -0.70 -4.10 2.85
CA PRO A 413 -1.76 -4.45 3.80
C PRO A 413 -1.42 -5.84 4.35
N VAL A 414 -1.25 -5.93 5.66
CA VAL A 414 -1.13 -7.23 6.35
C VAL A 414 -2.44 -7.99 6.12
N SER A 415 -2.33 -9.31 5.87
CA SER A 415 -3.44 -10.25 5.65
C SER A 415 -4.64 -10.03 6.58
N GLU A 416 -5.85 -10.25 6.05
CA GLU A 416 -7.18 -10.00 6.66
C GLU A 416 -7.47 -10.60 8.07
N ASP A 417 -6.54 -11.32 8.70
CA ASP A 417 -6.70 -11.83 10.08
C ASP A 417 -6.07 -10.92 11.17
N PHE A 418 -5.59 -9.72 10.82
CA PHE A 418 -5.49 -8.60 11.76
C PHE A 418 -6.29 -7.43 11.21
N ALA A 419 -7.56 -7.31 11.61
CA ALA A 419 -8.28 -6.06 11.44
C ALA A 419 -7.42 -4.93 12.02
N ARG A 420 -6.84 -4.07 11.16
CA ARG A 420 -6.12 -2.89 11.61
C ARG A 420 -7.09 -2.12 12.50
N ILE A 421 -6.75 -1.98 13.77
CA ILE A 421 -7.65 -1.38 14.76
C ILE A 421 -7.60 0.14 14.50
N PRO A 422 -8.72 0.78 14.09
CA PRO A 422 -8.75 2.23 13.92
C PRO A 422 -8.24 2.94 15.17
N ALA A 423 -7.64 4.11 15.01
CA ALA A 423 -7.09 4.91 16.11
C ALA A 423 -8.11 5.04 17.25
N PHE A 424 -9.37 5.28 16.88
CA PHE A 424 -10.56 5.28 17.74
C PHE A 424 -11.82 5.14 16.86
N ASP A 425 -12.97 4.91 17.48
CA ASP A 425 -14.25 4.89 16.76
C ASP A 425 -14.55 6.26 16.11
N GLY A 426 -14.77 6.27 14.80
CA GLY A 426 -14.92 7.48 13.99
C GLY A 426 -13.62 8.08 13.44
N ALA A 427 -12.46 7.45 13.63
CA ALA A 427 -11.24 7.79 12.87
C ALA A 427 -11.40 7.36 11.41
N LEU A 428 -11.17 8.27 10.46
CA LEU A 428 -11.30 8.02 9.02
C LEU A 428 -10.09 8.56 8.25
N GLY A 429 -10.01 8.29 6.95
CA GLY A 429 -9.00 8.83 6.04
C GLY A 429 -7.59 8.25 6.23
N GLY A 430 -6.60 8.96 5.72
CA GLY A 430 -5.21 8.50 5.64
C GLY A 430 -4.57 8.14 6.98
N GLY A 431 -4.92 8.83 8.07
CA GLY A 431 -4.45 8.59 9.43
C GLY A 431 -5.31 7.65 10.27
N MET A 432 -6.34 7.02 9.70
CA MET A 432 -7.32 6.16 10.41
C MET A 432 -6.68 5.09 11.30
N TYR A 433 -5.52 4.57 10.92
CA TYR A 433 -4.83 3.48 11.63
C TYR A 433 -3.66 3.91 12.50
N THR A 434 -3.54 5.22 12.80
CA THR A 434 -2.55 5.73 13.76
C THR A 434 -2.71 5.00 15.10
N ALA A 435 -1.65 4.37 15.59
CA ALA A 435 -1.65 3.63 16.84
C ALA A 435 -1.63 4.56 18.05
N GLY A 436 -0.96 5.71 17.94
CA GLY A 436 -0.79 6.64 19.04
C GLY A 436 -0.05 6.00 20.21
N GLY A 437 -0.47 6.31 21.44
CA GLY A 437 0.07 5.73 22.67
C GLY A 437 -0.60 4.44 23.13
N ARG A 438 -1.29 3.71 22.25
CA ARG A 438 -1.98 2.47 22.59
C ARG A 438 -1.04 1.47 23.29
N GLY A 439 -1.47 0.93 24.44
CA GLY A 439 -0.66 0.02 25.26
C GLY A 439 0.42 0.71 26.09
N GLY A 440 0.51 2.04 26.01
CA GLY A 440 1.46 2.86 26.72
C GLY A 440 1.08 3.24 28.14
N LYS A 441 1.98 3.96 28.81
CA LYS A 441 1.77 4.47 30.17
C LYS A 441 0.78 5.64 30.16
N GLU A 442 -0.14 5.67 31.13
CA GLU A 442 -1.02 6.83 31.33
C GLU A 442 -0.29 7.93 32.11
N TYR A 443 -0.37 9.15 31.60
CA TYR A 443 0.08 10.37 32.26
C TYR A 443 -1.14 11.25 32.51
N VAL A 444 -1.41 11.55 33.78
CA VAL A 444 -2.55 12.39 34.18
C VAL A 444 -2.03 13.78 34.51
N VAL A 445 -2.45 14.77 33.74
CA VAL A 445 -2.15 16.18 33.99
C VAL A 445 -3.04 16.69 35.11
N THR A 446 -2.43 17.10 36.21
CA THR A 446 -3.07 17.59 37.44
C THR A 446 -2.74 19.06 37.73
N SER A 447 -1.89 19.68 36.92
CA SER A 447 -1.49 21.09 37.04
C SER A 447 -1.57 21.80 35.69
N LEU A 448 -2.00 23.06 35.70
CA LEU A 448 -2.01 23.93 34.53
C LEU A 448 -0.65 24.63 34.31
N GLU A 449 0.31 24.44 35.22
CA GLU A 449 1.65 24.98 35.09
C GLU A 449 2.40 24.37 33.91
N ASP A 450 3.17 25.20 33.22
CA ASP A 450 4.11 24.75 32.19
C ASP A 450 5.52 24.55 32.79
N SER A 451 5.85 23.30 33.12
CA SER A 451 7.16 22.90 33.69
C SER A 451 7.50 21.44 33.39
N GLU A 452 8.71 21.01 33.72
CA GLU A 452 9.14 19.60 33.58
C GLU A 452 8.68 18.69 34.75
N GLU A 453 7.98 19.24 35.74
CA GLU A 453 7.54 18.49 36.93
C GLU A 453 6.41 17.52 36.61
N GLU A 454 6.37 16.38 37.32
CA GLU A 454 5.30 15.40 37.16
C GLU A 454 3.92 16.02 37.41
N GLY A 455 2.94 15.64 36.58
CA GLY A 455 1.58 16.17 36.64
C GLY A 455 1.34 17.41 35.77
N THR A 456 2.34 17.94 35.06
CA THR A 456 2.14 18.97 34.03
C THR A 456 1.96 18.38 32.63
N PHE A 457 1.40 19.18 31.72
CA PHE A 457 1.25 18.79 30.31
C PHE A 457 2.60 18.64 29.59
N ARG A 458 3.55 19.57 29.82
CA ARG A 458 4.88 19.51 29.19
C ARG A 458 5.65 18.26 29.61
N HIS A 459 5.62 17.89 30.89
CA HIS A 459 6.21 16.66 31.37
C HIS A 459 5.61 15.43 30.66
N ALA A 460 4.28 15.35 30.58
CA ALA A 460 3.60 14.23 29.94
C ALA A 460 3.92 14.12 28.43
N VAL A 461 4.03 15.25 27.73
CA VAL A 461 4.38 15.31 26.31
C VAL A 461 5.83 14.88 26.06
N ARG A 462 6.76 15.26 26.94
CA ARG A 462 8.19 14.96 26.81
C ARG A 462 8.60 13.58 27.34
N ALA A 463 7.71 12.89 28.03
CA ALA A 463 8.00 11.54 28.50
C ALA A 463 8.32 10.59 27.33
N GLU A 464 9.24 9.66 27.57
CA GLU A 464 9.67 8.68 26.57
C GLU A 464 8.72 7.47 26.51
N GLY A 465 8.62 6.89 25.32
CA GLY A 465 7.89 5.67 25.03
C GLY A 465 6.38 5.89 24.82
N PRO A 466 5.66 4.80 24.49
CA PRO A 466 4.23 4.87 24.24
C PRO A 466 3.46 5.43 25.45
N ARG A 467 2.63 6.45 25.22
CA ARG A 467 1.97 7.17 26.32
C ARG A 467 0.61 7.77 25.98
N ILE A 468 -0.28 7.73 26.96
CA ILE A 468 -1.63 8.31 26.87
C ILE A 468 -1.73 9.46 27.87
N VAL A 469 -1.91 10.68 27.38
CA VAL A 469 -2.05 11.89 28.18
C VAL A 469 -3.53 12.18 28.42
N LYS A 470 -3.92 12.27 29.69
CA LYS A 470 -5.27 12.61 30.16
C LYS A 470 -5.20 13.84 31.07
N PHE A 471 -6.32 14.49 31.30
CA PHE A 471 -6.40 15.71 32.12
C PHE A 471 -7.38 15.50 33.27
N ALA A 472 -6.92 15.75 34.50
CA ALA A 472 -7.74 15.82 35.71
C ALA A 472 -8.13 17.27 36.07
N VAL A 473 -7.58 18.24 35.35
CA VAL A 473 -7.84 19.68 35.51
C VAL A 473 -8.34 20.28 34.21
N SER A 474 -8.93 21.47 34.29
CA SER A 474 -9.44 22.24 33.16
C SER A 474 -9.01 23.70 33.28
N GLY A 475 -8.82 24.37 32.16
CA GLY A 475 -8.39 25.77 32.11
C GLY A 475 -7.29 25.99 31.09
N ASP A 476 -6.61 27.13 31.25
CA ASP A 476 -5.59 27.59 30.33
C ASP A 476 -4.20 27.12 30.78
N ILE A 477 -3.48 26.45 29.88
CA ILE A 477 -2.06 26.12 30.05
C ILE A 477 -1.27 27.16 29.25
N HIS A 478 -0.69 28.10 29.98
CA HIS A 478 0.17 29.14 29.44
C HIS A 478 1.58 28.59 29.21
N LEU A 479 1.91 28.29 27.95
CA LEU A 479 3.23 27.79 27.61
C LEU A 479 4.28 28.90 27.86
N LYS A 480 5.49 28.50 28.27
CA LYS A 480 6.66 29.38 28.42
C LYS A 480 7.55 29.39 27.17
N SER A 481 7.35 28.41 26.30
CA SER A 481 8.01 28.27 25.00
C SER A 481 7.22 27.29 24.14
N THR A 482 7.50 27.27 22.83
CA THR A 482 6.97 26.25 21.91
C THR A 482 7.10 24.84 22.53
N LEU A 483 5.99 24.09 22.54
CA LEU A 483 5.97 22.72 23.02
C LEU A 483 6.14 21.78 21.82
N LYS A 484 7.27 21.07 21.79
CA LYS A 484 7.55 20.07 20.76
C LYS A 484 7.21 18.68 21.25
N ILE A 485 6.51 17.92 20.42
CA ILE A 485 6.29 16.48 20.60
C ILE A 485 7.37 15.76 19.79
N GLU A 486 8.38 15.22 20.46
CA GLU A 486 9.59 14.66 19.82
C GLU A 486 9.68 13.14 19.97
N ASP A 487 9.15 12.56 21.04
CA ASP A 487 9.10 11.11 21.23
C ASP A 487 7.79 10.50 20.66
N PRO A 488 7.86 9.44 19.83
CA PRO A 488 6.71 8.90 19.09
C PRO A 488 5.69 8.21 19.99
N HIS A 489 4.59 7.74 19.40
CA HIS A 489 3.56 6.93 20.09
C HIS A 489 2.86 7.65 21.25
N ILE A 490 2.16 8.74 20.95
CA ILE A 490 1.44 9.52 21.96
C ILE A 490 -0.04 9.70 21.60
N THR A 491 -0.90 9.61 22.60
CA THR A 491 -2.32 9.95 22.49
C THR A 491 -2.70 10.98 23.55
N ILE A 492 -3.13 12.16 23.11
CA ILE A 492 -3.53 13.27 23.99
C ILE A 492 -5.06 13.41 23.93
N LEU A 493 -5.72 13.18 25.07
CA LEU A 493 -7.17 13.10 25.19
C LEU A 493 -7.75 14.30 25.93
N GLY A 494 -7.90 15.44 25.24
CA GLY A 494 -8.46 16.66 25.81
C GLY A 494 -9.88 16.51 26.37
N GLN A 495 -10.67 15.59 25.82
CA GLN A 495 -12.03 15.30 26.29
C GLN A 495 -12.10 14.65 27.68
N THR A 496 -10.96 14.29 28.27
CA THR A 496 -10.91 13.78 29.66
C THR A 496 -10.91 14.90 30.70
N ALA A 497 -10.57 16.12 30.30
CA ALA A 497 -10.59 17.28 31.20
C ALA A 497 -12.02 17.54 31.72
N PRO A 498 -12.17 17.90 33.01
CA PRO A 498 -13.46 18.34 33.55
C PRO A 498 -13.89 19.70 32.97
N GLY A 499 -15.07 20.18 33.37
CA GLY A 499 -15.50 21.56 33.15
C GLY A 499 -15.40 22.00 31.68
N GLU A 500 -14.72 23.13 31.46
CA GLU A 500 -14.60 23.77 30.14
C GLU A 500 -13.50 23.16 29.24
N GLY A 501 -12.81 22.11 29.69
CA GLY A 501 -11.71 21.48 28.96
C GLY A 501 -10.38 22.23 29.08
N ILE A 502 -9.46 21.98 28.13
CA ILE A 502 -8.10 22.54 28.15
C ILE A 502 -7.87 23.45 26.94
N THR A 503 -7.29 24.62 27.22
CA THR A 503 -6.82 25.55 26.21
C THR A 503 -5.31 25.76 26.36
N ILE A 504 -4.56 25.54 25.30
CA ILE A 504 -3.12 25.80 25.23
C ILE A 504 -2.91 27.21 24.67
N ARG A 505 -2.08 28.01 25.34
CA ARG A 505 -1.91 29.44 25.06
C ARG A 505 -0.45 29.86 24.95
N ASP A 506 -0.29 31.07 24.42
CA ASP A 506 0.93 31.89 24.36
C ASP A 506 2.02 31.39 23.41
N HIS A 507 2.21 30.09 23.23
CA HIS A 507 3.13 29.54 22.23
C HIS A 507 2.51 28.42 21.41
N GLY A 508 3.12 28.16 20.25
CA GLY A 508 2.73 27.07 19.37
C GLY A 508 3.03 25.67 19.94
N VAL A 509 2.32 24.68 19.40
CA VAL A 509 2.63 23.26 19.58
C VAL A 509 3.09 22.67 18.26
N TYR A 510 4.23 22.00 18.26
CA TYR A 510 4.79 21.38 17.05
C TYR A 510 4.93 19.88 17.22
N ILE A 511 4.35 19.13 16.29
CA ILE A 511 4.52 17.68 16.19
C ILE A 511 5.77 17.44 15.33
N GLY A 512 6.80 16.87 15.94
CA GLY A 512 8.08 16.56 15.30
C GLY A 512 8.40 15.07 15.33
N THR A 513 7.38 14.23 15.37
CA THR A 513 7.50 12.77 15.54
C THR A 513 6.29 12.04 14.98
N ASP A 514 6.39 10.71 14.91
CA ASP A 514 5.40 9.81 14.34
C ASP A 514 4.40 9.28 15.39
N GLU A 515 3.29 8.72 14.92
CA GLU A 515 2.30 8.00 15.74
C GLU A 515 1.66 8.90 16.81
N VAL A 516 1.02 9.99 16.35
CA VAL A 516 0.49 11.04 17.22
C VAL A 516 -1.03 11.18 17.05
N ILE A 517 -1.75 11.07 18.16
CA ILE A 517 -3.20 11.32 18.25
C ILE A 517 -3.43 12.51 19.18
N ILE A 518 -4.10 13.57 18.70
CA ILE A 518 -4.53 14.70 19.54
C ILE A 518 -6.03 14.92 19.36
N ARG A 519 -6.77 14.98 20.48
CA ARG A 519 -8.23 15.14 20.44
C ARG A 519 -8.76 16.19 21.41
N TYR A 520 -9.79 16.93 21.01
CA TYR A 520 -10.59 17.80 21.88
C TYR A 520 -9.83 18.86 22.67
N LEU A 521 -8.70 19.35 22.14
CA LEU A 521 -7.95 20.46 22.72
C LEU A 521 -8.23 21.78 21.99
N ARG A 522 -7.98 22.89 22.68
CA ARG A 522 -7.94 24.22 22.05
C ARG A 522 -6.52 24.74 22.01
N PHE A 523 -6.13 25.34 20.89
CA PHE A 523 -4.86 26.01 20.69
C PHE A 523 -5.18 27.47 20.36
N ARG A 524 -4.87 28.37 21.28
CA ARG A 524 -5.22 29.79 21.24
C ARG A 524 -3.97 30.60 21.55
N MET A 525 -3.03 30.58 20.62
CA MET A 525 -1.67 31.11 20.82
C MET A 525 -1.68 32.57 21.26
N GLY A 526 -2.40 33.43 20.53
CA GLY A 526 -2.45 34.86 20.82
C GLY A 526 -1.14 35.57 20.47
N SER A 527 -1.07 36.86 20.78
CA SER A 527 0.06 37.72 20.41
C SER A 527 0.89 38.19 21.61
N ALA A 528 0.45 37.87 22.83
CA ALA A 528 1.04 38.36 24.07
C ALA A 528 2.51 37.98 24.27
N SER A 529 2.90 36.76 23.89
CA SER A 529 4.28 36.24 23.96
C SER A 529 5.20 36.83 22.89
N ARG A 530 4.63 37.49 21.88
CA ARG A 530 5.31 37.97 20.67
C ARG A 530 6.01 36.86 19.86
N ASP A 531 5.55 35.62 19.99
CA ASP A 531 6.03 34.48 19.19
C ASP A 531 5.41 34.50 17.79
N GLU A 532 6.22 34.62 16.73
CA GLU A 532 5.78 34.53 15.35
C GLU A 532 5.75 33.06 14.91
N ASN A 533 4.63 32.36 15.16
CA ASN A 533 4.56 30.92 14.94
C ASN A 533 3.14 30.43 14.60
N ASP A 534 3.05 29.15 14.28
CA ASP A 534 1.80 28.44 14.12
C ASP A 534 1.21 28.03 15.48
N ALA A 535 -0.11 28.03 15.62
CA ALA A 535 -0.73 27.55 16.86
C ALA A 535 -0.60 26.02 16.99
N LEU A 536 -0.73 25.28 15.89
CA LEU A 536 -0.47 23.83 15.83
C LEU A 536 0.04 23.44 14.45
N GLY A 537 1.09 22.62 14.38
CA GLY A 537 1.56 22.12 13.09
C GLY A 537 2.40 20.85 13.14
N SER A 538 2.57 20.24 11.96
CA SER A 538 3.42 19.06 11.73
C SER A 538 3.99 19.08 10.32
N ARG A 539 5.25 18.67 10.17
CA ARG A 539 5.89 18.43 8.87
C ARG A 539 6.82 17.23 8.94
N HIS A 540 6.92 16.49 7.84
CA HIS A 540 7.85 15.36 7.67
C HIS A 540 7.65 14.19 8.62
N ASN A 541 6.43 14.02 9.16
CA ASN A 541 6.10 12.95 10.08
C ASN A 541 5.02 12.01 9.49
N ASN A 542 4.84 10.85 10.10
CA ASN A 542 3.97 9.78 9.66
C ASN A 542 2.96 9.37 10.75
N ASN A 543 1.75 8.95 10.33
CA ASN A 543 0.68 8.48 11.21
C ASN A 543 0.25 9.53 12.25
N ILE A 544 -0.54 10.49 11.79
CA ILE A 544 -1.04 11.59 12.62
C ILE A 544 -2.55 11.66 12.52
N ILE A 545 -3.23 11.84 13.65
CA ILE A 545 -4.64 12.22 13.66
C ILE A 545 -4.90 13.37 14.63
N ILE A 546 -5.48 14.43 14.07
CA ILE A 546 -5.98 15.59 14.82
C ILE A 546 -7.49 15.59 14.69
N ASP A 547 -8.18 15.41 15.80
CA ASP A 547 -9.62 15.20 15.81
C ASP A 547 -10.30 16.14 16.80
N HIS A 548 -11.35 16.83 16.38
CA HIS A 548 -12.14 17.68 17.28
C HIS A 548 -11.33 18.76 18.02
N CYS A 549 -10.30 19.35 17.39
CA CYS A 549 -9.52 20.43 18.00
C CYS A 549 -9.99 21.81 17.50
N SER A 550 -9.84 22.84 18.33
CA SER A 550 -10.10 24.24 17.94
C SER A 550 -8.82 25.04 17.94
N ILE A 551 -8.46 25.66 16.81
CA ILE A 551 -7.14 26.21 16.55
C ILE A 551 -7.31 27.64 16.04
N SER A 552 -6.81 28.63 16.80
CA SER A 552 -7.00 30.05 16.49
C SER A 552 -5.90 30.94 17.03
N TRP A 553 -5.95 32.19 16.55
CA TRP A 553 -5.15 33.30 17.03
C TRP A 553 -3.64 33.07 16.90
N ALA A 554 -3.23 32.24 15.95
CA ALA A 554 -1.84 32.21 15.53
C ALA A 554 -1.46 33.53 14.85
N THR A 555 -0.16 33.82 14.85
CA THR A 555 0.40 35.02 14.22
C THR A 555 1.12 34.72 12.91
N ASP A 556 1.44 33.44 12.62
CA ASP A 556 1.86 32.98 11.28
C ASP A 556 0.70 32.20 10.62
N GLU A 557 0.51 30.91 10.92
CA GLU A 557 -0.68 30.15 10.54
C GLU A 557 -1.41 29.47 11.70
N ASN A 558 -2.73 29.37 11.64
CA ASN A 558 -3.44 28.60 12.67
C ASN A 558 -3.01 27.13 12.69
N ALA A 559 -3.09 26.44 11.55
CA ALA A 559 -2.94 25.00 11.48
C ALA A 559 -2.19 24.55 10.21
N SER A 560 -0.89 24.25 10.29
CA SER A 560 -0.12 23.76 9.15
C SER A 560 0.24 22.28 9.26
N PHE A 561 -0.37 21.46 8.40
CA PHE A 561 -0.13 20.03 8.32
C PHE A 561 0.24 19.66 6.89
N TYR A 562 1.53 19.69 6.58
CA TYR A 562 2.01 19.40 5.23
C TYR A 562 3.31 18.62 5.23
N ALA A 563 3.63 17.97 4.11
CA ALA A 563 4.75 17.03 4.01
C ALA A 563 4.68 15.87 5.01
N ASN A 564 3.49 15.57 5.54
CA ASN A 564 3.26 14.40 6.39
C ASN A 564 2.82 13.20 5.55
N SER A 565 2.89 11.99 6.11
CA SER A 565 2.35 10.77 5.50
C SER A 565 1.30 10.11 6.39
N ASN A 566 0.26 9.52 5.80
CA ASN A 566 -0.80 8.82 6.53
C ASN A 566 -1.40 9.68 7.66
N ALA A 567 -1.92 10.86 7.32
CA ALA A 567 -2.43 11.80 8.30
C ALA A 567 -3.91 12.13 8.08
N THR A 568 -4.65 12.35 9.16
CA THR A 568 -6.03 12.83 9.11
C THR A 568 -6.22 14.04 10.02
N ILE A 569 -6.79 15.12 9.49
CA ILE A 569 -7.32 16.23 10.28
C ILE A 569 -8.82 16.22 10.09
N GLN A 570 -9.55 15.94 11.16
CA GLN A 570 -10.99 15.74 11.11
C GLN A 570 -11.75 16.50 12.19
N TRP A 571 -12.95 16.97 11.84
CA TRP A 571 -13.86 17.62 12.79
C TRP A 571 -13.22 18.78 13.58
N CYS A 572 -12.25 19.50 13.02
CA CYS A 572 -11.59 20.62 13.70
C CYS A 572 -12.22 21.97 13.34
N ILE A 573 -12.04 22.99 14.20
CA ILE A 573 -12.28 24.40 13.88
C ILE A 573 -10.92 25.08 13.74
N ILE A 574 -10.67 25.69 12.59
CA ILE A 574 -9.48 26.47 12.27
C ILE A 574 -9.95 27.88 11.95
N SER A 575 -9.77 28.82 12.88
CA SER A 575 -10.38 30.15 12.73
C SER A 575 -9.59 31.31 13.28
N GLU A 576 -9.86 32.51 12.77
CA GLU A 576 -9.38 33.77 13.35
C GLU A 576 -7.86 33.83 13.53
N ALA A 577 -7.08 33.46 12.50
CA ALA A 577 -5.66 33.80 12.49
C ALA A 577 -5.50 35.33 12.55
N LEU A 578 -4.55 35.81 13.36
CA LEU A 578 -4.40 37.24 13.62
C LEU A 578 -3.80 37.95 12.40
N ASN A 579 -4.51 38.92 11.85
CA ASN A 579 -4.18 39.49 10.55
C ASN A 579 -3.12 40.59 10.62
N SER A 580 -3.47 41.80 11.05
CA SER A 580 -2.51 42.91 11.22
C SER A 580 -1.99 42.92 12.66
N SER A 581 -1.24 41.87 13.00
CA SER A 581 -0.68 41.65 14.33
C SER A 581 0.84 41.88 14.32
N ILE A 582 1.60 40.99 14.95
CA ILE A 582 3.05 41.11 15.15
C ILE A 582 3.92 40.58 13.99
N HIS A 583 3.33 39.98 12.96
CA HIS A 583 4.08 39.28 11.93
C HIS A 583 4.90 40.23 11.04
N ARG A 584 6.18 39.93 10.85
CA ARG A 584 7.14 40.81 10.16
C ARG A 584 6.82 41.11 8.70
N LYS A 585 6.01 40.28 8.05
CA LYS A 585 5.60 40.46 6.64
C LYS A 585 4.34 41.32 6.49
N GLY A 586 3.79 41.87 7.57
CA GLY A 586 2.53 42.62 7.58
C GLY A 586 1.32 41.71 7.77
N GLU A 587 0.20 42.03 7.13
CA GLU A 587 -1.05 41.25 7.22
C GLU A 587 -0.82 39.74 6.97
N HIS A 588 -1.10 38.89 7.97
CA HIS A 588 -0.80 37.45 7.94
C HIS A 588 -1.87 36.57 8.60
N GLY A 589 -3.15 36.92 8.49
CA GLY A 589 -4.22 36.13 9.12
C GLY A 589 -4.50 34.85 8.34
N TYR A 590 -3.62 33.85 8.40
CA TYR A 590 -3.64 32.68 7.52
C TYR A 590 -4.13 31.39 8.20
N GLY A 591 -4.98 30.63 7.51
CA GLY A 591 -5.55 29.39 8.03
C GLY A 591 -4.51 28.27 8.15
N GLY A 592 -3.76 27.98 7.08
CA GLY A 592 -2.72 26.95 7.10
C GLY A 592 -2.20 26.47 5.75
N ILE A 593 -1.04 25.81 5.77
CA ILE A 593 -0.50 25.07 4.62
C ILE A 593 -0.75 23.57 4.81
N TRP A 594 -1.45 22.95 3.86
CA TRP A 594 -1.96 21.58 3.99
C TRP A 594 -1.44 20.70 2.85
N GLY A 595 -1.04 19.47 3.14
CA GLY A 595 -0.58 18.53 2.10
C GLY A 595 0.16 17.33 2.66
N GLY A 596 0.89 16.62 1.79
CA GLY A 596 1.57 15.39 2.14
C GLY A 596 1.15 14.21 1.27
N ARG A 597 1.30 13.01 1.81
CA ARG A 597 1.04 11.74 1.11
C ARG A 597 0.04 10.88 1.86
N ASN A 598 -1.04 10.49 1.18
CA ASN A 598 -2.17 9.81 1.83
C ASN A 598 -2.67 10.61 3.04
N VAL A 599 -3.03 11.88 2.78
CA VAL A 599 -3.48 12.81 3.82
C VAL A 599 -4.91 13.22 3.55
N THR A 600 -5.73 13.18 4.60
CA THR A 600 -7.15 13.49 4.51
C THR A 600 -7.51 14.64 5.44
N PHE A 601 -8.17 15.65 4.90
CA PHE A 601 -8.78 16.75 5.61
C PHE A 601 -10.29 16.68 5.42
N HIS A 602 -11.04 16.35 6.47
CA HIS A 602 -12.50 16.22 6.34
C HIS A 602 -13.32 16.75 7.50
N HIS A 603 -14.52 17.24 7.18
CA HIS A 603 -15.50 17.70 8.18
C HIS A 603 -15.00 18.83 9.08
N ASN A 604 -14.01 19.60 8.60
CA ASN A 604 -13.45 20.74 9.33
C ASN A 604 -14.22 22.03 9.02
N ILE A 605 -14.17 22.97 9.95
CA ILE A 605 -14.57 24.37 9.77
C ILE A 605 -13.29 25.19 9.63
N ILE A 606 -13.17 25.92 8.52
CA ILE A 606 -12.08 26.85 8.25
C ILE A 606 -12.73 28.21 8.06
N ALA A 607 -12.63 29.08 9.05
CA ALA A 607 -13.48 30.27 9.09
C ALA A 607 -12.69 31.51 9.50
N HIS A 608 -13.07 32.69 8.99
CA HIS A 608 -12.57 33.96 9.53
C HIS A 608 -11.04 34.13 9.44
N ASN A 609 -10.39 33.50 8.45
CA ASN A 609 -8.98 33.76 8.13
C ASN A 609 -8.90 34.59 6.85
N ASN A 610 -7.94 35.50 6.78
CA ASN A 610 -7.71 36.34 5.61
C ASN A 610 -7.33 35.51 4.37
N SER A 611 -6.45 34.52 4.50
CA SER A 611 -6.01 33.68 3.37
C SER A 611 -5.64 32.26 3.82
N ARG A 612 -5.18 31.43 2.87
CA ARG A 612 -4.73 30.04 3.08
C ARG A 612 -5.80 29.21 3.80
N ASN A 613 -6.94 29.00 3.14
CA ASN A 613 -8.07 28.26 3.70
C ASN A 613 -8.36 26.89 3.03
N PRO A 614 -7.40 25.97 2.87
CA PRO A 614 -5.94 26.07 3.05
C PRO A 614 -5.19 26.59 1.82
N ARG A 615 -3.88 26.83 1.95
CA ARG A 615 -2.96 26.71 0.82
C ARG A 615 -2.51 25.26 0.72
N PHE A 616 -2.69 24.59 -0.42
CA PHE A 616 -2.06 23.30 -0.63
C PHE A 616 -0.54 23.46 -0.80
N ASP A 617 0.22 22.52 -0.27
CA ASP A 617 1.68 22.54 -0.26
C ASP A 617 2.30 22.57 -1.67
N HIS A 618 3.62 22.69 -1.74
CA HIS A 618 4.36 22.89 -2.99
C HIS A 618 5.63 22.03 -3.02
N PRO A 619 6.17 21.69 -4.19
CA PRO A 619 7.24 20.71 -4.30
C PRO A 619 8.52 21.13 -3.57
N ALA A 620 8.85 22.42 -3.49
CA ALA A 620 10.08 22.86 -2.81
C ALA A 620 10.16 22.49 -1.31
N VAL A 621 9.05 22.13 -0.63
CA VAL A 621 9.13 21.60 0.76
C VAL A 621 9.69 20.18 0.82
N TYR A 622 9.85 19.53 -0.33
CA TYR A 622 10.40 18.20 -0.52
C TYR A 622 11.77 18.23 -1.23
N GLU A 623 12.38 19.41 -1.39
CA GLU A 623 13.67 19.57 -2.09
C GLU A 623 14.77 18.71 -1.44
N GLY A 624 15.58 18.03 -2.27
CA GLY A 624 16.59 17.06 -1.80
C GLY A 624 16.02 15.71 -1.37
N THR A 625 14.70 15.54 -1.44
CA THR A 625 14.01 14.24 -1.33
C THR A 625 13.27 13.96 -2.62
N ASP A 626 12.89 12.71 -2.83
CA ASP A 626 12.10 12.41 -4.01
C ASP A 626 10.63 12.83 -3.78
N LEU A 627 10.22 13.82 -4.58
CA LEU A 627 8.93 14.47 -4.56
C LEU A 627 7.77 13.49 -4.58
N LEU A 628 7.84 12.52 -5.48
CA LEU A 628 6.81 11.50 -5.62
C LEU A 628 6.77 10.61 -4.38
N PHE A 629 7.92 10.36 -3.75
CA PHE A 629 7.99 9.56 -2.52
C PHE A 629 7.39 10.23 -1.30
N ARG A 630 7.58 11.54 -1.17
CA ARG A 630 7.17 12.28 0.03
C ARG A 630 5.82 12.97 -0.11
N ARG A 631 5.31 13.10 -1.33
CA ARG A 631 4.04 13.76 -1.65
C ARG A 631 3.13 12.84 -2.44
N GLY A 632 1.86 12.75 -2.07
CA GLY A 632 0.90 11.90 -2.74
C GLY A 632 -0.47 12.53 -2.78
N THR A 633 -1.51 11.71 -2.99
CA THR A 633 -2.88 12.21 -3.07
C THR A 633 -3.35 12.80 -1.75
N VAL A 634 -3.99 13.97 -1.84
CA VAL A 634 -4.61 14.67 -0.72
C VAL A 634 -6.12 14.71 -0.91
N GLU A 635 -6.85 14.30 0.12
CA GLU A 635 -8.31 14.41 0.17
C GLU A 635 -8.74 15.64 0.97
N PHE A 636 -9.51 16.53 0.36
CA PHE A 636 -10.17 17.66 1.00
C PHE A 636 -11.69 17.51 0.83
N VAL A 637 -12.32 16.85 1.80
CA VAL A 637 -13.67 16.31 1.66
C VAL A 637 -14.64 16.84 2.72
N ASN A 638 -15.80 17.34 2.31
CA ASN A 638 -16.87 17.77 3.22
C ASN A 638 -16.43 18.79 4.28
N ASN A 639 -15.61 19.78 3.94
CA ASN A 639 -15.23 20.88 4.83
C ASN A 639 -16.13 22.11 4.62
N ILE A 640 -16.15 23.01 5.60
CA ILE A 640 -16.77 24.35 5.50
C ILE A 640 -15.65 25.39 5.44
N VAL A 641 -15.61 26.18 4.37
CA VAL A 641 -14.76 27.36 4.25
C VAL A 641 -15.64 28.60 4.33
N TYR A 642 -15.48 29.42 5.37
CA TYR A 642 -16.35 30.57 5.66
C TYR A 642 -15.59 31.89 5.83
N ASN A 643 -16.14 32.97 5.25
CA ASN A 643 -15.70 34.34 5.48
C ASN A 643 -14.19 34.56 5.28
N TRP A 644 -13.61 33.98 4.21
CA TRP A 644 -12.21 34.23 3.86
C TRP A 644 -12.03 35.69 3.43
N GLY A 645 -10.91 36.33 3.77
CA GLY A 645 -10.64 37.72 3.38
C GLY A 645 -10.22 37.86 1.91
N MET A 646 -8.98 37.50 1.60
CA MET A 646 -8.36 37.54 0.28
C MET A 646 -8.59 36.27 -0.57
N LYS A 647 -8.25 35.08 -0.05
CA LYS A 647 -8.33 33.81 -0.79
C LYS A 647 -8.93 32.68 0.05
N ALA A 648 -9.73 31.85 -0.62
CA ALA A 648 -10.20 30.57 -0.08
C ALA A 648 -9.07 29.52 -0.21
N ILE A 649 -9.13 28.66 -1.23
CA ILE A 649 -8.13 27.62 -1.49
C ILE A 649 -7.21 28.03 -2.64
N TYR A 650 -5.91 27.78 -2.51
CA TYR A 650 -4.94 27.93 -3.60
C TYR A 650 -3.69 27.06 -3.39
N GLY A 651 -2.73 27.09 -4.33
CA GLY A 651 -1.48 26.31 -4.27
C GLY A 651 -1.61 24.95 -4.94
N GLY A 652 -0.82 23.99 -4.46
CA GLY A 652 -0.87 22.60 -4.93
C GLY A 652 -0.07 22.36 -6.21
N GLU A 653 0.89 23.22 -6.55
CA GLU A 653 1.81 23.04 -7.66
C GLU A 653 2.34 21.58 -7.67
N GLU A 654 2.35 20.84 -8.78
CA GLU A 654 2.80 19.43 -8.88
C GLU A 654 2.13 18.39 -7.95
N GLY A 655 1.00 18.68 -7.30
CA GLY A 655 0.30 17.72 -6.42
C GLY A 655 -1.01 17.18 -7.01
N TRP A 656 -1.58 16.17 -6.34
CA TRP A 656 -2.89 15.58 -6.69
C TRP A 656 -3.90 15.78 -5.56
N PHE A 657 -5.04 16.40 -5.88
CA PHE A 657 -6.00 16.83 -4.88
C PHE A 657 -7.43 16.42 -5.25
N ASN A 658 -8.09 15.72 -4.34
CA ASN A 658 -9.53 15.48 -4.39
C ASN A 658 -10.25 16.53 -3.56
N VAL A 659 -10.94 17.48 -4.19
CA VAL A 659 -11.71 18.55 -3.53
C VAL A 659 -13.20 18.27 -3.72
N ILE A 660 -13.81 17.57 -2.76
CA ILE A 660 -15.14 16.96 -2.94
C ILE A 660 -16.11 17.35 -1.83
N GLY A 661 -17.32 17.78 -2.18
CA GLY A 661 -18.42 17.92 -1.22
C GLY A 661 -18.28 19.05 -0.19
N ASN A 662 -17.42 20.03 -0.43
CA ASN A 662 -17.17 21.14 0.48
C ASN A 662 -18.22 22.26 0.35
N LEU A 663 -18.42 23.03 1.42
CA LEU A 663 -19.20 24.27 1.40
C LEU A 663 -18.27 25.48 1.46
N PHE A 664 -18.27 26.29 0.42
CA PHE A 664 -17.63 27.61 0.39
C PHE A 664 -18.70 28.67 0.61
N LYS A 665 -18.72 29.30 1.78
CA LYS A 665 -19.70 30.32 2.14
C LYS A 665 -19.02 31.67 2.34
N ALA A 666 -19.33 32.64 1.48
CA ALA A 666 -18.83 34.00 1.66
C ALA A 666 -19.45 34.65 2.89
N GLY A 667 -18.70 35.53 3.55
CA GLY A 667 -19.17 36.33 4.68
C GLY A 667 -18.84 37.81 4.53
N PRO A 668 -19.14 38.64 5.55
CA PRO A 668 -18.96 40.08 5.48
C PRO A 668 -17.51 40.56 5.29
N GLY A 669 -16.51 39.74 5.61
CA GLY A 669 -15.09 40.00 5.42
C GLY A 669 -14.55 39.59 4.04
N THR A 670 -15.35 38.90 3.22
CA THR A 670 -14.88 38.38 1.92
C THR A 670 -14.71 39.47 0.87
N LYS A 671 -13.45 39.67 0.42
CA LYS A 671 -13.06 40.73 -0.52
C LYS A 671 -13.22 40.33 -1.99
N ASN A 672 -12.97 39.07 -2.35
CA ASN A 672 -13.00 38.58 -3.75
C ASN A 672 -14.08 37.50 -3.96
N LEU A 673 -15.00 37.75 -4.90
CA LEU A 673 -16.06 36.83 -5.34
C LEU A 673 -16.00 36.54 -6.85
N ASP A 674 -14.82 36.64 -7.45
CA ASP A 674 -14.63 36.46 -8.89
C ASP A 674 -14.80 35.02 -9.40
N GLY A 675 -15.13 34.09 -8.49
CA GLY A 675 -15.34 32.67 -8.76
C GLY A 675 -14.15 31.77 -8.43
N ARG A 676 -12.99 32.32 -8.04
CA ARG A 676 -11.77 31.57 -7.74
C ARG A 676 -11.75 31.02 -6.30
N TYR A 677 -12.65 30.07 -6.02
CA TYR A 677 -12.72 29.41 -4.71
C TYR A 677 -11.64 28.34 -4.52
N VAL A 678 -11.23 27.71 -5.63
CA VAL A 678 -10.07 26.82 -5.74
C VAL A 678 -9.18 27.40 -6.84
N GLU A 679 -8.06 28.01 -6.44
CA GLU A 679 -7.13 28.67 -7.35
C GLU A 679 -5.89 27.80 -7.57
N ILE A 680 -5.84 27.13 -8.73
CA ILE A 680 -4.67 26.36 -9.14
C ILE A 680 -3.54 27.34 -9.41
N SER A 681 -2.46 27.19 -8.66
CA SER A 681 -1.33 28.12 -8.67
C SER A 681 -0.14 27.54 -9.43
N THR A 682 0.69 28.43 -9.97
CA THR A 682 2.06 28.17 -10.40
C THR A 682 2.93 29.35 -9.96
N SER A 683 4.21 29.13 -9.68
CA SER A 683 5.14 30.18 -9.29
C SER A 683 6.59 29.84 -9.67
N GLU A 684 7.33 30.82 -10.22
CA GLU A 684 8.77 30.69 -10.46
C GLU A 684 9.57 30.36 -9.18
N SER A 685 9.03 30.72 -8.02
CA SER A 685 9.67 30.49 -6.71
C SER A 685 9.39 29.11 -6.11
N THR A 686 8.44 28.34 -6.65
CA THR A 686 8.09 27.02 -6.12
C THR A 686 7.99 25.96 -7.21
N SER A 687 7.08 26.11 -8.18
CA SER A 687 7.07 25.35 -9.42
C SER A 687 6.18 25.99 -10.48
N MET A 688 6.61 25.89 -11.74
CA MET A 688 5.82 26.31 -12.91
C MET A 688 4.86 25.23 -13.42
N ILE A 689 4.83 24.06 -12.78
CA ILE A 689 3.93 22.96 -13.12
C ILE A 689 2.70 23.05 -12.21
N PRO A 690 1.48 23.18 -12.78
CA PRO A 690 0.26 23.23 -11.98
C PRO A 690 -0.02 21.87 -11.31
N GLY A 691 -0.77 21.88 -10.21
CA GLY A 691 -1.34 20.66 -9.64
C GLY A 691 -2.53 20.12 -10.42
N SER A 692 -2.83 18.85 -10.21
CA SER A 692 -4.02 18.18 -10.74
C SER A 692 -5.10 18.09 -9.67
N PHE A 693 -6.32 18.51 -10.02
CA PHE A 693 -7.43 18.67 -9.09
C PHE A 693 -8.68 17.98 -9.59
N TYR A 694 -9.18 17.01 -8.82
CA TYR A 694 -10.52 16.48 -9.00
C TYR A 694 -11.50 17.27 -8.15
N ILE A 695 -12.36 18.06 -8.78
CA ILE A 695 -13.28 18.98 -8.10
C ILE A 695 -14.71 18.55 -8.38
N LYS A 696 -15.46 18.11 -7.36
CA LYS A 696 -16.84 17.63 -7.55
C LYS A 696 -17.74 17.90 -6.36
N ASN A 697 -19.03 18.13 -6.64
CA ASN A 697 -20.10 18.26 -5.64
C ASN A 697 -19.89 19.35 -4.57
N ASN A 698 -19.03 20.34 -4.81
CA ASN A 698 -18.86 21.48 -3.89
C ASN A 698 -20.04 22.46 -4.01
N VAL A 699 -20.39 23.14 -2.92
CA VAL A 699 -21.46 24.15 -2.86
C VAL A 699 -20.87 25.53 -2.59
N TYR A 700 -21.31 26.52 -3.36
CA TYR A 700 -20.88 27.92 -3.23
C TYR A 700 -22.05 28.79 -2.78
N ASP A 701 -21.98 29.36 -1.58
CA ASP A 701 -23.00 30.23 -0.99
C ASP A 701 -22.49 31.67 -0.84
N VAL A 702 -23.01 32.58 -1.66
CA VAL A 702 -22.69 34.02 -1.63
C VAL A 702 -23.84 34.88 -1.12
N SER A 703 -24.84 34.27 -0.47
CA SER A 703 -26.08 34.94 -0.07
C SER A 703 -25.89 36.04 0.98
N ALA A 704 -24.87 35.94 1.83
CA ALA A 704 -24.56 36.88 2.91
C ALA A 704 -24.03 38.25 2.43
N VAL A 705 -23.73 38.40 1.13
CA VAL A 705 -23.06 39.59 0.56
C VAL A 705 -24.08 40.60 -0.04
N ARG A 706 -25.37 40.47 0.30
CA ARG A 706 -26.47 41.06 -0.50
C ARG A 706 -26.84 42.53 -0.29
N GLU A 707 -26.23 43.29 0.61
CA GLU A 707 -26.60 44.71 0.77
C GLU A 707 -25.36 45.58 0.98
N GLY A 708 -24.87 46.23 -0.09
CA GLY A 708 -24.05 47.43 0.10
C GLY A 708 -23.02 47.79 -0.97
N ASN A 709 -22.27 46.85 -1.56
CA ASN A 709 -21.10 47.24 -2.37
C ASN A 709 -20.85 46.55 -3.70
N TRP A 710 -21.58 45.49 -4.08
CA TRP A 710 -21.21 44.75 -5.30
C TRP A 710 -22.44 44.30 -6.11
N LEU A 711 -22.58 44.87 -7.31
CA LEU A 711 -23.63 44.64 -8.30
C LEU A 711 -23.69 43.17 -8.75
N GLY A 712 -24.50 42.36 -8.08
CA GLY A 712 -25.30 41.30 -8.72
C GLY A 712 -24.59 40.21 -9.56
N LYS A 713 -23.29 39.96 -9.40
CA LYS A 713 -22.62 38.85 -10.10
C LYS A 713 -22.85 37.54 -9.33
N LYS A 714 -23.64 36.63 -9.93
CA LYS A 714 -23.67 35.21 -9.52
C LYS A 714 -22.28 34.59 -9.75
N PRO A 715 -21.88 33.58 -8.96
CA PRO A 715 -20.72 32.75 -9.28
C PRO A 715 -20.87 32.21 -10.71
N ASP A 716 -19.84 32.36 -11.52
CA ASP A 716 -19.78 31.76 -12.86
C ASP A 716 -19.23 30.34 -12.71
N GLU A 717 -20.13 29.35 -12.61
CA GLU A 717 -19.76 27.93 -12.51
C GLU A 717 -18.83 27.52 -13.67
N GLY A 718 -19.01 28.14 -14.84
CA GLY A 718 -18.17 27.92 -16.00
C GLY A 718 -16.73 28.36 -15.82
N LYS A 719 -16.37 29.22 -14.85
CA LYS A 719 -14.96 29.62 -14.61
C LYS A 719 -14.14 28.60 -13.84
N ILE A 720 -14.76 27.79 -13.00
CA ILE A 720 -14.08 26.67 -12.34
C ILE A 720 -13.69 25.64 -13.40
N GLU A 721 -14.59 25.38 -14.37
CA GLU A 721 -14.29 24.57 -15.56
C GLU A 721 -13.33 25.27 -16.53
N ARG A 722 -13.41 26.60 -16.69
CA ARG A 722 -12.58 27.34 -17.66
C ARG A 722 -11.09 27.36 -17.28
N TYR A 723 -10.76 27.50 -16.00
CA TYR A 723 -9.37 27.41 -15.53
C TYR A 723 -8.82 25.99 -15.60
N ALA A 724 -9.64 24.97 -15.35
CA ALA A 724 -9.26 23.58 -15.61
C ALA A 724 -9.10 23.29 -17.11
N SER A 725 -9.86 23.98 -17.98
CA SER A 725 -9.79 23.80 -19.44
C SER A 725 -8.60 24.51 -20.11
N GLU A 726 -7.95 25.47 -19.45
CA GLU A 726 -6.71 26.10 -19.94
C GLU A 726 -5.49 25.16 -19.83
N TYR A 727 -5.62 24.05 -19.11
CA TYR A 727 -4.58 23.04 -18.92
C TYR A 727 -5.21 21.63 -19.10
N GLU A 728 -5.03 21.00 -20.27
CA GLU A 728 -5.68 19.74 -20.68
C GLU A 728 -5.58 18.55 -19.67
N ASN A 729 -4.69 18.61 -18.68
CA ASN A 729 -4.39 17.53 -17.72
C ASN A 729 -4.85 17.79 -16.26
N VAL A 730 -5.65 18.83 -16.02
CA VAL A 730 -5.91 19.32 -14.65
C VAL A 730 -7.12 18.69 -13.95
N SER A 731 -8.12 18.20 -14.68
CA SER A 731 -9.35 17.66 -14.09
C SER A 731 -9.68 16.27 -14.63
N PRO A 732 -9.25 15.18 -13.98
CA PRO A 732 -9.57 13.82 -14.41
C PRO A 732 -11.09 13.53 -14.31
N ALA A 733 -11.56 12.53 -15.07
CA ALA A 733 -12.97 12.11 -15.03
C ALA A 733 -13.37 11.44 -13.71
N GLU A 734 -12.41 10.80 -13.04
CA GLU A 734 -12.57 10.07 -11.78
C GLU A 734 -11.65 10.64 -10.69
N PRO A 735 -12.00 10.49 -9.40
CA PRO A 735 -11.15 10.96 -8.31
C PRO A 735 -9.82 10.22 -8.29
N PHE A 736 -8.76 10.91 -7.85
CA PHE A 736 -7.46 10.29 -7.65
C PHE A 736 -7.56 9.20 -6.57
N ALA A 737 -6.92 8.05 -6.80
CA ALA A 737 -6.88 6.97 -5.83
C ALA A 737 -6.22 7.44 -4.52
N CYS A 738 -6.86 7.09 -3.40
CA CYS A 738 -6.39 7.34 -2.04
C CYS A 738 -6.50 6.05 -1.24
N ARG A 739 -5.65 5.87 -0.22
CA ARG A 739 -5.80 4.73 0.69
C ARG A 739 -6.86 5.09 1.74
N ASN A 740 -7.80 4.18 1.97
CA ASN A 740 -8.98 4.43 2.83
C ASN A 740 -9.80 5.66 2.39
N PRO A 741 -10.21 5.74 1.11
CA PRO A 741 -10.88 6.93 0.59
C PRO A 741 -12.20 7.18 1.31
N LEU A 742 -12.55 8.46 1.53
CA LEU A 742 -13.87 8.77 2.07
C LEU A 742 -14.95 8.58 1.03
N SER A 743 -16.11 8.07 1.47
CA SER A 743 -17.34 8.16 0.69
C SER A 743 -17.98 9.53 0.90
N PRO A 744 -17.94 10.45 -0.08
CA PRO A 744 -18.47 11.79 0.09
C PRO A 744 -20.00 11.76 0.19
N ALA A 745 -20.53 12.22 1.32
CA ALA A 745 -21.96 12.41 1.52
C ALA A 745 -22.46 13.77 1.00
N PRO A 746 -23.77 13.93 0.70
CA PRO A 746 -24.31 15.19 0.19
C PRO A 746 -24.08 16.36 1.16
N VAL A 747 -23.52 17.46 0.65
CA VAL A 747 -23.10 18.66 1.42
C VAL A 747 -24.16 19.15 2.42
N LYS A 748 -25.43 19.16 2.01
CA LYS A 748 -26.55 19.62 2.87
C LYS A 748 -26.73 18.78 4.13
N LYS A 749 -26.44 17.48 4.08
CA LYS A 749 -26.55 16.56 5.23
C LYS A 749 -25.38 16.77 6.17
N GLU A 750 -24.17 16.79 5.63
CA GLU A 750 -22.94 16.90 6.42
C GLU A 750 -22.76 18.26 7.07
N TYR A 751 -23.21 19.34 6.43
CA TYR A 751 -23.14 20.70 6.97
C TYR A 751 -23.71 20.80 8.41
N LYS A 752 -24.84 20.16 8.69
CA LYS A 752 -25.43 20.15 10.03
C LYS A 752 -24.58 19.37 11.04
N ALA A 753 -23.99 18.25 10.60
CA ALA A 753 -23.12 17.43 11.45
C ALA A 753 -21.83 18.19 11.79
N ILE A 754 -21.23 18.86 10.81
CA ILE A 754 -20.01 19.66 10.96
C ILE A 754 -20.25 20.81 11.95
N LEU A 755 -21.29 21.63 11.74
CA LEU A 755 -21.62 22.73 12.66
C LEU A 755 -21.90 22.26 14.10
N LYS A 756 -22.39 21.03 14.27
CA LYS A 756 -22.66 20.47 15.60
C LYS A 756 -21.38 19.97 16.27
N SER A 757 -20.52 19.30 15.52
CA SER A 757 -19.48 18.43 16.08
C SER A 757 -18.07 19.01 15.96
N ALA A 758 -17.80 19.89 15.00
CA ALA A 758 -16.42 20.36 14.77
C ALA A 758 -15.86 21.24 15.90
N GLY A 759 -14.56 21.17 16.14
CA GLY A 759 -13.86 21.83 17.25
C GLY A 759 -13.88 21.00 18.52
N ALA A 760 -13.40 21.58 19.63
CA ALA A 760 -13.38 21.00 20.99
C ALA A 760 -14.80 20.83 21.56
N SER A 761 -15.63 20.06 20.86
CA SER A 761 -17.08 20.01 21.03
C SER A 761 -17.54 19.16 22.21
N ALA A 762 -16.64 18.37 22.81
CA ALA A 762 -16.85 17.76 24.12
C ALA A 762 -17.17 18.82 25.18
N SER A 763 -16.62 20.03 25.05
CA SER A 763 -16.98 21.20 25.86
C SER A 763 -16.88 22.48 25.04
N ARG A 764 -17.78 22.73 24.09
CA ARG A 764 -17.66 23.88 23.19
C ARG A 764 -17.63 25.23 23.95
N ASP A 765 -16.62 26.06 23.69
CA ASP A 765 -16.47 27.39 24.32
C ASP A 765 -17.34 28.47 23.63
N ALA A 766 -17.34 29.68 24.18
CA ALA A 766 -18.10 30.80 23.63
C ALA A 766 -17.61 31.25 22.24
N ILE A 767 -16.31 31.07 21.95
CA ILE A 767 -15.68 31.47 20.69
C ILE A 767 -16.15 30.54 19.57
N ASP A 768 -15.97 29.23 19.74
CA ASP A 768 -16.43 28.23 18.77
C ASP A 768 -17.94 28.29 18.58
N SER A 769 -18.69 28.53 19.65
CA SER A 769 -20.15 28.72 19.58
C SER A 769 -20.52 29.95 18.75
N ARG A 770 -19.77 31.05 18.88
CA ARG A 770 -19.92 32.23 18.02
C ARG A 770 -19.60 31.89 16.57
N ILE A 771 -18.46 31.28 16.28
CA ILE A 771 -18.05 30.93 14.91
C ILE A 771 -19.13 30.07 14.23
N VAL A 772 -19.63 29.04 14.91
CA VAL A 772 -20.71 28.18 14.40
C VAL A 772 -22.00 28.98 14.13
N LYS A 773 -22.35 29.90 15.03
CA LYS A 773 -23.52 30.78 14.86
C LYS A 773 -23.35 31.69 13.64
N GLU A 774 -22.18 32.31 13.52
CA GLU A 774 -21.81 33.22 12.42
C GLU A 774 -21.85 32.53 11.06
N ILE A 775 -21.31 31.31 10.95
CA ILE A 775 -21.43 30.49 9.74
C ILE A 775 -22.90 30.22 9.41
N ARG A 776 -23.74 29.92 10.41
CA ARG A 776 -25.16 29.64 10.21
C ARG A 776 -25.91 30.88 9.71
N THR A 777 -25.68 32.03 10.33
CA THR A 777 -26.37 33.29 10.01
C THR A 777 -25.74 34.05 8.85
N GLY A 778 -24.53 33.69 8.43
CA GLY A 778 -23.79 34.43 7.41
C GLY A 778 -23.31 35.81 7.90
N THR A 779 -23.00 35.95 9.18
CA THR A 779 -22.62 37.22 9.81
C THR A 779 -21.21 37.17 10.40
N ALA A 780 -20.64 38.32 10.75
CA ALA A 780 -19.46 38.43 11.60
C ALA A 780 -19.76 39.42 12.73
N SER A 781 -19.59 39.03 13.99
CA SER A 781 -19.94 39.88 15.14
C SER A 781 -18.85 40.91 15.47
N PHE A 782 -17.61 40.59 15.14
CA PHE A 782 -16.42 41.40 15.43
C PHE A 782 -15.70 41.77 14.13
N LYS A 783 -14.74 42.68 14.22
CA LYS A 783 -13.89 43.12 13.11
C LYS A 783 -12.50 43.41 13.63
N GLY A 784 -11.49 43.30 12.77
CA GLY A 784 -10.12 43.66 13.12
C GLY A 784 -10.01 45.10 13.62
N SER A 785 -9.34 45.31 14.75
CA SER A 785 -9.16 46.64 15.35
C SER A 785 -8.28 47.57 14.51
N VAL A 786 -7.41 47.03 13.65
CA VAL A 786 -6.50 47.79 12.78
C VAL A 786 -7.06 47.86 11.37
N THR A 787 -7.43 46.72 10.80
CA THR A 787 -7.84 46.58 9.39
C THR A 787 -9.33 46.89 9.18
N GLY A 788 -10.14 46.79 10.24
CA GLY A 788 -11.59 47.01 10.17
C GLY A 788 -12.36 45.92 9.41
N ILE A 789 -11.72 44.82 9.02
CA ILE A 789 -12.33 43.77 8.20
C ILE A 789 -13.27 42.93 9.07
N PRO A 790 -14.57 42.80 8.72
CA PRO A 790 -15.51 42.00 9.49
C PRO A 790 -15.11 40.53 9.60
N GLY A 791 -14.96 40.07 10.83
CA GLY A 791 -14.61 38.70 11.17
C GLY A 791 -13.17 38.31 10.87
N ILE A 792 -12.32 39.21 10.37
CA ILE A 792 -10.87 38.97 10.26
C ILE A 792 -10.22 39.85 11.31
N ILE A 793 -9.78 39.24 12.41
CA ILE A 793 -9.31 39.96 13.60
C ILE A 793 -7.82 40.26 13.53
N ASP A 794 -7.38 41.32 14.21
CA ASP A 794 -5.97 41.74 14.27
C ASP A 794 -5.34 41.41 15.64
N SER A 795 -6.15 41.25 16.68
CA SER A 795 -5.77 40.75 17.99
C SER A 795 -6.85 39.86 18.58
N GLU A 796 -6.46 38.91 19.41
CA GLU A 796 -7.35 38.15 20.28
C GLU A 796 -8.25 39.04 21.16
N LYS A 797 -7.81 40.28 21.46
CA LYS A 797 -8.60 41.27 22.21
C LYS A 797 -9.78 41.83 21.42
N ASP A 798 -9.79 41.67 20.10
CA ASP A 798 -10.93 42.10 19.27
C ASP A 798 -12.19 41.28 19.57
N VAL A 799 -12.02 40.11 20.20
CA VAL A 799 -13.06 39.10 20.38
C VAL A 799 -13.24 38.63 21.82
N ILE A 800 -12.32 38.98 22.72
CA ILE A 800 -12.42 38.76 24.16
C ILE A 800 -12.91 40.07 24.77
N ALA A 801 -14.01 40.04 25.52
CA ALA A 801 -14.45 41.21 26.28
C ALA A 801 -13.48 41.48 27.45
N ASP A 802 -13.17 42.75 27.69
CA ASP A 802 -12.37 43.21 28.84
C ASP A 802 -12.96 42.78 30.19
#